data_AF-A0A6N9VLS8-F1
#
_entry.id   AF-A0A6N9VLS8-F1
#
_cell.length_a   1.000
_cell.length_b   1.000
_cell.length_c   1.000
_cell.angle_alpha   90.00
_cell.angle_beta   90.00
_cell.angle_gamma   90.00
#
_symmetry.space_group_name_H-M   'P 1'
#
loop_
_entity.id
_entity.type
_entity.pdbx_description
1 polymer ?
#
loop_
_entity_poly.entity_id
_entity_poly.type
_entity_poly.pdbx_seq_one_letter_code
_entity_poly.pdbx_strand_id
1 'polypeptide(L)'
;MRQGNWRGGAGNEAALAVFRLMQQLIDRYRRNRPVMPLVVIKAEDAGAGREIDEQVEAIVRLVHKANERRGVPVQRLEGGGATPYEAALDMVRTLAEKPWESPGTTQYKPLAFPRSRLLGAIEQATATVFGQSDGNTGEIGEELILEQLRRLRWRADRPRRGTWGASLRNSVRPETFVGALFIALLSVLLGEIDWFLTVLVASLALVGLAVVGLVGRSAPPLLWLRRASRWFATTSSLAASSTGYPSDGWSRLSPRGSWDVIRVRAAAVAKRVAHAGAGDGHARQFHLELRVQALLEDLRDNYRPRAADWRRAKRTRPPVVLLHRATQDNGGILLINAINNVRSRRSEVDPLLLLAALPAAEVMRHTPPPPQRPGAVRPAAPPGAQEQYDRWADELSLGQSPVAAAMLAWVLQLPLTTQELTTAPARTELVTHPVPRTWAWWVMSRTSIALVVVGSLLGAFLWAGHWRDTYCHGPLTDRSTDAIWAGRDGDRECVGVATVPEVRFARGNGLELLGGGEGITFDRIEQAIREENADIAPGDAYVTVVYAGPLTSTGRDPEATRKGLEELTGVYLHQQAVNKTVNRSVKLRVLTANTGQDMLRQLTAVRKIIEVARRDPTVVGVVGLGRNTDESDDAAALLRAAGLPLVNTTNSSSDLPRDFPNYFGLAATDEEQTYALGLVARQIARKLERPHAIVLSRKDRNGDLDRYTAEQRDAGRAMLRASGFALGPDVDFDLAGGASLNAPLTGICQAERVPDALYFAGRVEDVRALMRGLSETTGCWNRALTVFTGDDLTKDTFSDSASIATNVTLYHSSLAPLDRGTNPGFYADAHRTLRALLDEEKGTALAAGRPAYEDELFSSGQTVIAYSATAALYDAAARGDVRRSAAETWATLHTVELNNMPTGTIAFGPAKSSVSGHLHGLNIVKVVRPGPSAERTVVCGKPAGVAPPLTAKDCKP
;
A
#
# COMPACT_ATOMS: atom_id res chain seq x y z
N MET A 1 26.93 -35.58 -1.68
CA MET A 1 27.80 -36.54 -2.40
C MET A 1 27.87 -36.13 -3.87
N ARG A 2 29.03 -35.67 -4.36
CA ARG A 2 29.24 -35.37 -5.79
C ARG A 2 29.34 -36.70 -6.54
N GLN A 3 28.44 -36.96 -7.48
CA GLN A 3 28.57 -38.10 -8.40
C GLN A 3 29.84 -37.87 -9.25
N GLY A 4 30.77 -38.83 -9.22
CA GLY A 4 32.03 -38.76 -9.97
C GLY A 4 31.80 -38.94 -11.49
N ASN A 5 32.73 -38.42 -12.29
CA ASN A 5 32.74 -38.61 -13.75
C ASN A 5 32.77 -40.12 -14.09
N TRP A 6 32.08 -40.52 -15.15
CA TRP A 6 32.29 -41.85 -15.74
C TRP A 6 33.50 -41.81 -16.67
N ARG A 7 34.32 -42.86 -16.62
CA ARG A 7 35.51 -43.06 -17.46
C ARG A 7 35.46 -44.47 -18.05
N GLY A 8 35.77 -44.62 -19.34
CA GLY A 8 35.81 -45.93 -20.01
C GLY A 8 36.56 -45.87 -21.35
N GLY A 9 36.79 -47.02 -21.96
CA GLY A 9 37.38 -47.14 -23.31
C GLY A 9 36.34 -47.52 -24.35
N ALA A 10 36.55 -47.11 -25.60
CA ALA A 10 35.84 -47.68 -26.75
C ALA A 10 36.47 -49.03 -27.11
N GLY A 11 35.65 -50.07 -27.33
CA GLY A 11 36.14 -51.39 -27.71
C GLY A 11 36.61 -51.47 -29.17
N ASN A 12 36.05 -50.63 -30.04
CA ASN A 12 36.37 -50.54 -31.47
C ASN A 12 36.15 -49.09 -31.98
N GLU A 13 36.57 -48.79 -33.21
CA GLU A 13 36.42 -47.46 -33.83
C GLU A 13 34.94 -47.05 -34.00
N ALA A 14 34.06 -48.00 -34.35
CA ALA A 14 32.62 -47.78 -34.44
C ALA A 14 32.01 -47.29 -33.10
N ALA A 15 32.41 -47.90 -31.98
CA ALA A 15 31.97 -47.51 -30.64
C ALA A 15 32.37 -46.08 -30.30
N LEU A 16 33.57 -45.65 -30.70
CA LEU A 16 34.06 -44.29 -30.51
C LEU A 16 33.24 -43.28 -31.32
N ALA A 17 32.94 -43.57 -32.58
CA ALA A 17 32.17 -42.70 -33.47
C ALA A 17 30.73 -42.51 -32.98
N VAL A 18 30.02 -43.60 -32.68
CA VAL A 18 28.64 -43.58 -32.17
C VAL A 18 28.57 -42.89 -30.81
N PHE A 19 29.53 -43.16 -29.93
CA PHE A 19 29.61 -42.47 -28.63
C PHE A 19 29.73 -40.96 -28.81
N ARG A 20 30.66 -40.47 -29.65
CA ARG A 20 30.87 -39.03 -29.89
C ARG A 20 29.61 -38.36 -30.43
N LEU A 21 28.93 -38.97 -31.40
CA LEU A 21 27.66 -38.47 -31.93
C LEU A 21 26.60 -38.35 -30.82
N MET A 22 26.39 -39.40 -30.04
CA MET A 22 25.40 -39.40 -28.95
C MET A 22 25.73 -38.34 -27.88
N GLN A 23 27.00 -38.21 -27.49
CA GLN A 23 27.42 -37.17 -26.56
C GLN A 23 27.14 -35.77 -27.12
N GLN A 24 27.47 -35.52 -28.38
CA GLN A 24 27.24 -34.24 -29.04
C GLN A 24 25.74 -33.87 -29.09
N LEU A 25 24.85 -34.81 -29.44
CA LEU A 25 23.40 -34.59 -29.46
C LEU A 25 22.85 -34.28 -28.06
N ILE A 26 23.35 -34.98 -27.03
CA ILE A 26 22.94 -34.77 -25.63
C ILE A 26 23.50 -33.46 -25.07
N ASP A 27 24.75 -33.07 -25.39
CA ASP A 27 25.42 -31.84 -24.93
C ASP A 27 24.90 -30.58 -25.60
N ARG A 28 24.65 -30.62 -26.91
CA ARG A 28 24.21 -29.43 -27.65
C ARG A 28 22.75 -29.07 -27.41
N TYR A 29 21.92 -30.01 -26.95
CA TYR A 29 20.48 -29.83 -26.76
C TYR A 29 20.06 -28.53 -26.04
N ARG A 30 20.83 -28.05 -25.06
CA ARG A 30 20.56 -26.77 -24.39
C ARG A 30 20.82 -25.55 -25.28
N ARG A 31 21.93 -25.53 -26.01
CA ARG A 31 22.43 -24.35 -26.73
C ARG A 31 21.85 -24.26 -28.14
N ASN A 32 21.81 -25.37 -28.85
CA ASN A 32 21.26 -25.49 -30.19
C ASN A 32 20.53 -26.83 -30.25
N ARG A 33 19.19 -26.84 -30.25
CA ARG A 33 18.39 -28.08 -30.18
C ARG A 33 18.57 -28.83 -31.51
N PRO A 34 19.42 -29.87 -31.56
CA PRO A 34 19.53 -30.66 -32.78
C PRO A 34 18.17 -31.33 -33.03
N VAL A 35 17.84 -31.57 -34.30
CA VAL A 35 16.75 -32.49 -34.61
C VAL A 35 17.14 -33.86 -34.06
N MET A 36 16.27 -34.46 -33.24
CA MET A 36 16.59 -35.69 -32.51
C MET A 36 16.32 -36.94 -33.38
N PRO A 37 17.35 -37.69 -33.80
CA PRO A 37 17.18 -38.86 -34.65
C PRO A 37 16.71 -40.10 -33.86
N LEU A 38 16.15 -41.06 -34.59
CA LEU A 38 16.13 -42.47 -34.21
C LEU A 38 17.39 -43.11 -34.78
N VAL A 39 18.46 -43.18 -34.00
CA VAL A 39 19.75 -43.72 -34.45
C VAL A 39 19.66 -45.24 -34.49
N VAL A 40 19.84 -45.82 -35.66
CA VAL A 40 19.88 -47.28 -35.85
C VAL A 40 21.26 -47.67 -36.34
N ILE A 41 21.97 -48.45 -35.54
CA ILE A 41 23.30 -48.99 -35.88
C ILE A 41 23.14 -50.43 -36.38
N LYS A 42 23.80 -50.77 -37.48
CA LYS A 42 23.75 -52.09 -38.12
C LYS A 42 25.11 -52.39 -38.77
N ALA A 43 25.53 -53.66 -38.79
CA ALA A 43 26.66 -54.06 -39.64
C ALA A 43 26.33 -53.87 -41.13
N GLU A 44 27.29 -53.37 -41.91
CA GLU A 44 27.13 -53.18 -43.37
C GLU A 44 27.04 -54.51 -44.12
N ASP A 45 27.81 -55.50 -43.70
CA ASP A 45 27.80 -56.84 -44.28
C ASP A 45 26.68 -57.69 -43.66
N ALA A 46 25.68 -58.01 -44.49
CA ALA A 46 24.52 -58.82 -44.09
C ALA A 46 24.88 -60.27 -43.70
N GLY A 47 26.07 -60.76 -44.07
CA GLY A 47 26.57 -62.11 -43.78
C GLY A 47 27.57 -62.20 -42.62
N ALA A 48 27.82 -61.12 -41.87
CA ALA A 48 28.93 -60.98 -40.94
C ALA A 48 28.93 -61.91 -39.70
N GLY A 49 27.84 -62.65 -39.45
CA GLY A 49 27.73 -63.62 -38.36
C GLY A 49 27.41 -63.02 -36.97
N ARG A 50 27.16 -63.90 -35.99
CA ARG A 50 26.65 -63.54 -34.65
C ARG A 50 27.64 -62.70 -33.82
N GLU A 51 28.94 -62.93 -33.97
CA GLU A 51 29.98 -62.22 -33.20
C GLU A 51 30.00 -60.71 -33.52
N ILE A 52 29.75 -60.35 -34.78
CA ILE A 52 29.69 -58.95 -35.22
C ILE A 52 28.43 -58.27 -34.69
N ASP A 53 27.28 -58.94 -34.69
CA ASP A 53 26.05 -58.43 -34.07
C ASP A 53 26.26 -58.16 -32.57
N GLU A 54 26.95 -59.05 -31.84
CA GLU A 54 27.26 -58.86 -30.42
C GLU A 54 28.15 -57.62 -30.15
N GLN A 55 29.05 -57.27 -31.08
CA GLN A 55 29.82 -56.02 -31.03
C GLN A 55 28.93 -54.78 -31.24
N VAL A 56 27.97 -54.84 -32.16
CA VAL A 56 27.00 -53.75 -32.37
C VAL A 56 26.13 -53.54 -31.11
N GLU A 57 25.66 -54.62 -30.48
CA GLU A 57 24.93 -54.54 -29.21
C GLU A 57 25.80 -53.96 -28.07
N ALA A 58 27.11 -54.24 -28.07
CA ALA A 58 28.04 -53.71 -27.07
C ALA A 58 28.19 -52.18 -27.11
N ILE A 59 28.02 -51.56 -28.28
CA ILE A 59 28.03 -50.09 -28.45
C ILE A 59 26.87 -49.46 -27.67
N VAL A 60 25.67 -50.06 -27.73
CA VAL A 60 24.49 -49.58 -26.98
C VAL A 60 24.74 -49.70 -25.47
N ARG A 61 25.33 -50.82 -25.01
CA ARG A 61 25.73 -51.01 -23.61
C ARG A 61 26.74 -49.96 -23.14
N LEU A 62 27.69 -49.59 -23.99
CA LEU A 62 28.68 -48.55 -23.69
C LEU A 62 28.00 -47.18 -23.49
N VAL A 63 27.11 -46.78 -24.41
CA VAL A 63 26.38 -45.52 -24.31
C VAL A 63 25.45 -45.50 -23.09
N HIS A 64 24.86 -46.64 -22.74
CA HIS A 64 24.05 -46.80 -21.53
C HIS A 64 24.89 -46.51 -20.27
N LYS A 65 25.94 -47.30 -20.04
CA LYS A 65 26.84 -47.18 -18.87
C LYS A 65 27.41 -45.76 -18.72
N ALA A 66 27.75 -45.12 -19.84
CA ALA A 66 28.31 -43.77 -19.83
C ALA A 66 27.32 -42.68 -19.40
N ASN A 67 26.01 -42.90 -19.55
CA ASN A 67 24.99 -41.93 -19.19
C ASN A 67 24.29 -42.23 -17.86
N GLU A 68 24.45 -43.44 -17.30
CA GLU A 68 23.90 -43.81 -15.99
C GLU A 68 24.26 -42.78 -14.93
N ARG A 69 25.53 -42.37 -14.79
CA ARG A 69 25.98 -41.44 -13.73
C ARG A 69 25.85 -39.95 -14.09
N ARG A 70 25.28 -39.63 -15.25
CA ARG A 70 25.31 -38.28 -15.82
C ARG A 70 24.16 -37.38 -15.36
N GLY A 71 23.07 -37.97 -14.85
CA GLY A 71 21.83 -37.24 -14.55
C GLY A 71 21.05 -36.85 -15.82
N VAL A 72 21.22 -37.63 -16.90
CA VAL A 72 20.38 -37.62 -18.10
C VAL A 72 19.25 -38.62 -17.89
N PRO A 73 17.99 -38.32 -18.26
CA PRO A 73 16.93 -39.31 -18.22
C PRO A 73 17.19 -40.38 -19.29
N VAL A 74 17.62 -41.56 -18.87
CA VAL A 74 17.88 -42.72 -19.74
C VAL A 74 16.88 -43.82 -19.44
N GLN A 75 16.45 -44.57 -20.45
CA GLN A 75 15.66 -45.77 -20.24
C GLN A 75 16.11 -46.88 -21.19
N ARG A 76 16.44 -48.03 -20.62
CA ARG A 76 16.65 -49.27 -21.38
C ARG A 76 15.31 -49.95 -21.65
N LEU A 77 15.11 -50.42 -22.86
CA LEU A 77 13.91 -51.14 -23.27
C LEU A 77 14.24 -52.56 -23.70
N GLU A 78 13.41 -53.49 -23.24
CA GLU A 78 13.34 -54.88 -23.64
C GLU A 78 11.86 -55.19 -23.88
N GLY A 79 11.53 -55.79 -25.02
CA GLY A 79 10.15 -56.11 -25.36
C GLY A 79 9.66 -57.31 -24.55
N GLY A 80 8.55 -57.14 -23.81
CA GLY A 80 7.84 -58.23 -23.14
C GLY A 80 6.47 -58.45 -23.76
N GLY A 81 6.19 -59.65 -24.27
CA GLY A 81 4.89 -59.98 -24.87
C GLY A 81 4.93 -61.28 -25.68
N ALA A 82 3.78 -61.89 -25.93
CA ALA A 82 3.67 -63.10 -26.74
C ALA A 82 3.69 -62.78 -28.24
N THR A 83 3.39 -61.53 -28.62
CA THR A 83 3.44 -61.05 -29.99
C THR A 83 4.35 -59.83 -30.14
N PRO A 84 4.92 -59.58 -31.34
CA PRO A 84 5.69 -58.36 -31.64
C PRO A 84 4.97 -57.06 -31.27
N TYR A 85 3.65 -57.05 -31.45
CA TYR A 85 2.79 -55.93 -31.11
C TYR A 85 2.72 -55.69 -29.59
N GLU A 86 2.49 -56.75 -28.80
CA GLU A 86 2.46 -56.65 -27.34
C GLU A 86 3.81 -56.21 -26.78
N ALA A 87 4.91 -56.75 -27.33
CA ALA A 87 6.27 -56.36 -26.96
C ALA A 87 6.54 -54.87 -27.24
N ALA A 88 6.12 -54.36 -28.40
CA ALA A 88 6.22 -52.93 -28.73
C ALA A 88 5.34 -52.06 -27.82
N LEU A 89 4.13 -52.51 -27.49
CA LEU A 89 3.21 -51.80 -26.61
C LEU A 89 3.75 -51.74 -25.16
N ASP A 90 4.33 -52.84 -24.66
CA ASP A 90 4.98 -52.89 -23.35
C ASP A 90 6.17 -51.93 -23.25
N MET A 91 6.95 -51.79 -24.31
CA MET A 91 8.03 -50.80 -24.38
C MET A 91 7.51 -49.36 -24.24
N VAL A 92 6.42 -49.01 -24.92
CA VAL A 92 5.81 -47.67 -24.79
C VAL A 92 5.22 -47.46 -23.39
N ARG A 93 4.60 -48.48 -22.81
CA ARG A 93 4.11 -48.46 -21.41
C ARG A 93 5.25 -48.23 -20.43
N THR A 94 6.35 -48.97 -20.59
CA THR A 94 7.56 -48.81 -19.77
C THR A 94 8.07 -47.37 -19.79
N LEU A 95 8.12 -46.70 -20.95
CA LEU A 95 8.54 -45.30 -21.05
C LEU A 95 7.62 -44.30 -20.32
N ALA A 96 6.32 -44.59 -20.25
CA ALA A 96 5.32 -43.69 -19.67
C ALA A 96 5.02 -43.96 -18.19
N GLU A 97 5.19 -45.20 -17.74
CA GLU A 97 4.69 -45.70 -16.46
C GLU A 97 5.81 -46.04 -15.48
N LYS A 98 6.96 -46.52 -15.96
CA LYS A 98 8.13 -46.81 -15.12
C LYS A 98 9.00 -45.55 -14.94
N PRO A 99 9.68 -45.41 -13.78
CA PRO A 99 10.62 -44.32 -13.57
C PRO A 99 11.83 -44.47 -14.50
N TRP A 100 12.25 -43.36 -15.11
CA TRP A 100 13.45 -43.30 -15.93
C TRP A 100 14.69 -43.45 -15.05
N GLU A 101 15.71 -44.14 -15.55
CA GLU A 101 16.99 -44.33 -14.86
C GLU A 101 17.69 -42.97 -14.71
N SER A 102 17.82 -42.51 -13.47
CA SER A 102 18.58 -41.32 -13.12
C SER A 102 19.02 -41.42 -11.65
N PRO A 103 20.31 -41.69 -11.37
CA PRO A 103 20.78 -41.82 -10.01
C PRO A 103 20.74 -40.48 -9.28
N GLY A 104 20.29 -40.49 -8.03
CA GLY A 104 20.65 -39.54 -6.97
C GLY A 104 20.03 -38.14 -7.02
N THR A 105 19.97 -37.46 -8.16
CA THR A 105 19.26 -36.16 -8.30
C THR A 105 18.97 -35.84 -9.77
N THR A 106 17.70 -35.88 -10.17
CA THR A 106 17.28 -35.36 -11.48
C THR A 106 17.51 -33.83 -11.56
N GLN A 107 17.84 -33.28 -12.74
CA GLN A 107 18.00 -31.83 -12.96
C GLN A 107 16.76 -31.02 -12.54
N TYR A 108 15.58 -31.63 -12.68
CA TYR A 108 14.28 -31.07 -12.35
C TYR A 108 13.34 -32.18 -11.84
N LYS A 109 12.03 -31.93 -11.73
CA LYS A 109 11.03 -32.94 -11.36
C LYS A 109 11.07 -34.16 -12.31
N PRO A 110 10.60 -35.36 -11.87
CA PRO A 110 10.38 -36.50 -12.75
C PRO A 110 9.54 -36.14 -13.98
N LEU A 111 9.67 -36.91 -15.05
CA LEU A 111 8.80 -36.76 -16.23
C LEU A 111 7.36 -37.12 -15.86
N ALA A 112 6.41 -36.33 -16.36
CA ALA A 112 4.98 -36.52 -16.12
C ALA A 112 4.27 -36.92 -17.41
N PHE A 113 3.49 -38.00 -17.37
CA PHE A 113 2.81 -38.58 -18.54
C PHE A 113 1.28 -38.62 -18.39
N PRO A 114 0.60 -37.45 -18.30
CA PRO A 114 -0.84 -37.41 -18.07
C PRO A 114 -1.69 -37.93 -19.24
N ARG A 115 -1.24 -37.83 -20.49
CA ARG A 115 -1.97 -38.35 -21.67
C ARG A 115 -1.80 -39.85 -21.80
N SER A 116 -0.59 -40.36 -21.61
CA SER A 116 -0.35 -41.81 -21.61
C SER A 116 -1.13 -42.51 -20.49
N ARG A 117 -1.23 -41.89 -19.30
CA ARG A 117 -2.06 -42.42 -18.20
C ARG A 117 -3.56 -42.39 -18.46
N LEU A 118 -4.04 -41.43 -19.27
CA LEU A 118 -5.43 -41.38 -19.70
C LEU A 118 -5.73 -42.58 -20.62
N LEU A 119 -4.86 -42.86 -21.59
CA LEU A 119 -4.98 -44.03 -22.45
C LEU A 119 -4.86 -45.34 -21.67
N GLY A 120 -3.93 -45.42 -20.71
CA GLY A 120 -3.83 -46.57 -19.79
C GLY A 120 -5.11 -46.81 -18.98
N ALA A 121 -5.84 -45.75 -18.60
CA ALA A 121 -7.14 -45.90 -17.94
C ALA A 121 -8.21 -46.48 -18.88
N ILE A 122 -8.19 -46.10 -20.16
CA ILE A 122 -9.07 -46.64 -21.21
C ILE A 122 -8.74 -48.10 -21.46
N GLU A 123 -7.45 -48.46 -21.56
CA GLU A 123 -6.99 -49.85 -21.69
C GLU A 123 -7.45 -50.70 -20.50
N GLN A 124 -7.25 -50.23 -19.27
CA GLN A 124 -7.66 -50.93 -18.05
C GLN A 124 -9.19 -51.12 -17.98
N ALA A 125 -9.96 -50.09 -18.33
CA ALA A 125 -11.42 -50.18 -18.40
C ALA A 125 -11.88 -51.17 -19.47
N THR A 126 -11.27 -51.13 -20.66
CA THR A 126 -11.55 -52.04 -21.78
C THR A 126 -11.27 -53.48 -21.37
N ALA A 127 -10.06 -53.78 -20.86
CA ALA A 127 -9.69 -55.11 -20.42
C ALA A 127 -10.62 -55.66 -19.33
N THR A 128 -11.07 -54.82 -18.39
CA THR A 128 -12.00 -55.24 -17.33
C THR A 128 -13.37 -55.64 -17.88
N VAL A 129 -13.93 -54.87 -18.83
CA VAL A 129 -15.26 -55.12 -19.38
C VAL A 129 -15.25 -56.32 -20.34
N PHE A 130 -14.22 -56.45 -21.16
CA PHE A 130 -14.08 -57.58 -22.10
C PHE A 130 -13.66 -58.89 -21.41
N GLY A 131 -12.93 -58.84 -20.30
CA GLY A 131 -12.66 -60.03 -19.47
C GLY A 131 -13.88 -60.55 -18.71
N GLN A 132 -14.97 -59.79 -18.66
CA GLN A 132 -16.22 -60.15 -17.96
C GLN A 132 -17.36 -60.55 -18.91
N SER A 133 -17.20 -60.41 -20.23
CA SER A 133 -18.29 -60.59 -21.20
C SER A 133 -18.05 -61.77 -22.14
N ASP A 134 -18.86 -62.83 -22.04
CA ASP A 134 -18.87 -63.99 -22.95
C ASP A 134 -19.50 -63.65 -24.33
N GLY A 135 -18.78 -62.85 -25.14
CA GLY A 135 -18.90 -62.93 -26.61
C GLY A 135 -20.02 -62.16 -27.33
N ASN A 136 -20.81 -61.29 -26.71
CA ASN A 136 -21.84 -60.52 -27.43
C ASN A 136 -21.69 -59.00 -27.22
N THR A 137 -21.16 -58.25 -28.20
CA THR A 137 -20.77 -56.84 -28.00
C THR A 137 -21.01 -55.93 -29.22
N GLY A 138 -22.10 -55.17 -29.18
CA GLY A 138 -22.37 -54.07 -30.13
C GLY A 138 -22.61 -52.73 -29.42
N GLU A 139 -23.60 -52.68 -28.52
CA GLU A 139 -24.04 -51.43 -27.85
C GLU A 139 -23.90 -51.45 -26.31
N ILE A 140 -24.08 -52.60 -25.64
CA ILE A 140 -24.01 -52.71 -24.16
C ILE A 140 -22.57 -52.48 -23.62
N GLY A 141 -21.55 -52.68 -24.46
CA GLY A 141 -20.14 -52.53 -24.06
C GLY A 141 -19.69 -51.09 -23.84
N GLU A 142 -20.25 -50.11 -24.55
CA GLU A 142 -19.78 -48.70 -24.47
C GLU A 142 -20.14 -48.05 -23.13
N GLU A 143 -21.36 -48.27 -22.64
CA GLU A 143 -21.82 -47.75 -21.35
C GLU A 143 -21.05 -48.36 -20.18
N LEU A 144 -20.80 -49.68 -20.23
CA LEU A 144 -20.02 -50.39 -19.21
C LEU A 144 -18.56 -49.90 -19.15
N ILE A 145 -17.94 -49.63 -20.31
CA ILE A 145 -16.58 -49.07 -20.37
C ILE A 145 -16.54 -47.65 -19.81
N LEU A 146 -17.52 -46.80 -20.14
CA LEU A 146 -17.62 -45.44 -19.60
C LEU A 146 -17.86 -45.44 -18.09
N GLU A 147 -18.68 -46.37 -17.58
CA GLU A 147 -18.91 -46.53 -16.16
C GLU A 147 -17.65 -47.01 -15.43
N GLN A 148 -16.91 -47.94 -16.01
CA GLN A 148 -15.63 -48.38 -15.45
C GLN A 148 -14.58 -47.26 -15.48
N LEU A 149 -14.54 -46.44 -16.54
CA LEU A 149 -13.70 -45.24 -16.60
C LEU A 149 -14.06 -44.20 -15.52
N ARG A 150 -15.34 -44.04 -15.20
CA ARG A 150 -15.80 -43.19 -14.08
C ARG A 150 -15.34 -43.76 -12.74
N ARG A 151 -15.41 -45.08 -12.53
CA ARG A 151 -14.89 -45.76 -11.33
C ARG A 151 -13.37 -45.58 -11.17
N LEU A 152 -12.62 -45.70 -12.27
CA LEU A 152 -11.18 -45.38 -12.33
C LEU A 152 -10.89 -43.87 -12.24
N ARG A 153 -11.93 -43.02 -12.24
CA ARG A 153 -11.83 -41.55 -12.26
C ARG A 153 -10.92 -41.02 -13.38
N TRP A 154 -10.94 -41.69 -14.53
CA TRP A 154 -10.14 -41.36 -15.71
C TRP A 154 -8.63 -41.34 -15.43
N ARG A 155 -8.14 -42.24 -14.56
CA ARG A 155 -6.71 -42.39 -14.23
C ARG A 155 -6.36 -43.87 -14.05
N ALA A 156 -5.30 -44.33 -14.72
CA ALA A 156 -4.73 -45.65 -14.48
C ALA A 156 -4.10 -45.73 -13.08
N ASP A 157 -4.21 -46.90 -12.45
CA ASP A 157 -3.81 -47.27 -11.08
C ASP A 157 -2.99 -46.26 -10.25
N ARG A 158 -3.64 -45.79 -9.17
CA ARG A 158 -3.04 -45.78 -7.83
C ARG A 158 -4.13 -46.03 -6.77
N PRO A 159 -3.86 -46.87 -5.75
CA PRO A 159 -4.73 -47.03 -4.60
C PRO A 159 -4.78 -45.73 -3.77
N ARG A 160 -5.90 -45.57 -3.07
CA ARG A 160 -6.29 -44.42 -2.26
C ARG A 160 -5.71 -44.57 -0.84
N ARG A 161 -4.98 -43.56 -0.32
CA ARG A 161 -5.14 -43.07 1.08
C ARG A 161 -4.23 -41.89 1.41
N GLY A 162 -4.87 -40.82 1.87
CA GLY A 162 -4.29 -39.67 2.54
C GLY A 162 -5.46 -38.79 2.96
N THR A 163 -5.85 -38.85 4.24
CA THR A 163 -7.01 -38.14 4.80
C THR A 163 -6.89 -36.62 4.62
N TRP A 164 -8.01 -35.95 4.41
CA TRP A 164 -8.09 -34.50 4.16
C TRP A 164 -7.40 -33.69 5.27
N GLY A 165 -7.60 -34.09 6.54
CA GLY A 165 -7.01 -33.45 7.72
C GLY A 165 -5.49 -33.55 7.84
N ALA A 166 -4.82 -34.50 7.16
CA ALA A 166 -3.36 -34.61 7.17
C ALA A 166 -2.69 -33.66 6.17
N SER A 167 -3.35 -33.38 5.03
CA SER A 167 -2.84 -32.47 4.01
C SER A 167 -3.03 -31.00 4.39
N LEU A 168 -4.13 -30.68 5.09
CA LEU A 168 -4.43 -29.33 5.56
C LEU A 168 -3.52 -28.96 6.74
N ARG A 169 -3.35 -29.87 7.73
CA ARG A 169 -2.32 -29.71 8.77
C ARG A 169 -0.92 -29.51 8.18
N ASN A 170 -0.53 -30.31 7.18
CA ASN A 170 0.78 -30.16 6.54
C ASN A 170 0.92 -28.92 5.64
N SER A 171 -0.14 -28.13 5.42
CA SER A 171 -0.05 -26.88 4.66
C SER A 171 -0.02 -25.63 5.56
N VAL A 172 -0.42 -25.77 6.83
CA VAL A 172 -0.46 -24.66 7.81
C VAL A 172 0.62 -24.81 8.88
N ARG A 173 1.43 -25.88 8.85
CA ARG A 173 2.58 -26.00 9.75
C ARG A 173 3.57 -24.84 9.53
N PRO A 174 4.13 -24.25 10.59
CA PRO A 174 5.14 -23.19 10.47
C PRO A 174 6.38 -23.65 9.71
N GLU A 175 6.69 -24.96 9.75
CA GLU A 175 7.79 -25.58 8.99
C GLU A 175 7.56 -25.54 7.46
N THR A 176 6.34 -25.26 7.00
CA THR A 176 5.97 -25.30 5.58
C THR A 176 5.87 -23.88 5.03
N PHE A 177 6.34 -23.71 3.80
CA PHE A 177 6.36 -22.41 3.11
C PHE A 177 4.99 -21.68 3.14
N VAL A 178 3.89 -22.42 3.06
CA VAL A 178 2.53 -21.85 3.08
C VAL A 178 2.12 -21.41 4.49
N GLY A 179 2.49 -22.17 5.53
CA GLY A 179 2.24 -21.79 6.92
C GLY A 179 3.05 -20.55 7.34
N ALA A 180 4.33 -20.47 6.98
CA ALA A 180 5.15 -19.30 7.26
C ALA A 180 4.64 -18.04 6.55
N LEU A 181 4.20 -18.16 5.29
CA LEU A 181 3.60 -17.06 4.54
C LEU A 181 2.27 -16.60 5.14
N PHE A 182 1.43 -17.56 5.57
CA PHE A 182 0.15 -17.27 6.23
C PHE A 182 0.36 -16.52 7.55
N ILE A 183 1.29 -16.98 8.39
CA ILE A 183 1.60 -16.33 9.67
C ILE A 183 2.15 -14.92 9.44
N ALA A 184 3.08 -14.73 8.49
CA ALA A 184 3.63 -13.42 8.17
C ALA A 184 2.55 -12.44 7.67
N LEU A 185 1.65 -12.90 6.79
CA LEU A 185 0.51 -12.09 6.33
C LEU A 185 -0.45 -11.74 7.48
N LEU A 186 -0.74 -12.71 8.35
CA LEU A 186 -1.62 -12.48 9.50
C LEU A 186 -1.02 -11.45 10.46
N SER A 187 0.28 -11.56 10.76
CA SER A 187 1.00 -10.63 11.64
C SER A 187 1.03 -9.20 11.10
N VAL A 188 1.15 -9.01 9.78
CA VAL A 188 1.07 -7.68 9.16
C VAL A 188 -0.37 -7.13 9.21
N LEU A 189 -1.36 -7.95 8.89
CA LEU A 189 -2.79 -7.54 8.89
C LEU A 189 -3.29 -7.17 10.29
N LEU A 190 -2.87 -7.90 11.33
CA LEU A 190 -3.18 -7.62 12.74
C LEU A 190 -2.67 -6.26 13.22
N GLY A 191 -1.64 -5.69 12.56
CA GLY A 191 -1.09 -4.38 12.90
C GLY A 191 -1.66 -3.20 12.09
N GLU A 192 -2.55 -3.46 11.13
CA GLU A 192 -3.07 -2.45 10.19
C GLU A 192 -4.59 -2.36 10.11
N ILE A 193 -5.32 -3.45 10.39
CA ILE A 193 -6.75 -3.52 10.12
C ILE A 193 -7.53 -3.96 11.36
N ASP A 194 -8.75 -3.46 11.49
CA ASP A 194 -9.71 -3.92 12.49
C ASP A 194 -9.80 -5.46 12.50
N TRP A 195 -9.87 -6.04 13.70
CA TRP A 195 -9.63 -7.47 13.93
C TRP A 195 -10.59 -8.35 13.13
N PHE A 196 -11.81 -7.87 12.89
CA PHE A 196 -12.83 -8.55 12.10
C PHE A 196 -12.41 -8.79 10.65
N LEU A 197 -11.78 -7.81 9.99
CA LEU A 197 -11.38 -7.95 8.59
C LEU A 197 -10.23 -8.95 8.46
N THR A 198 -9.31 -8.96 9.43
CA THR A 198 -8.20 -9.91 9.49
C THR A 198 -8.70 -11.36 9.60
N VAL A 199 -9.73 -11.60 10.42
CA VAL A 199 -10.37 -12.92 10.56
C VAL A 199 -11.07 -13.33 9.26
N LEU A 200 -11.74 -12.41 8.56
CA LEU A 200 -12.41 -12.68 7.29
C LEU A 200 -11.42 -13.12 6.19
N VAL A 201 -10.31 -12.39 6.04
CA VAL A 201 -9.27 -12.67 5.05
C VAL A 201 -8.58 -14.01 5.35
N ALA A 202 -8.28 -14.28 6.63
CA ALA A 202 -7.71 -15.56 7.06
C ALA A 202 -8.65 -16.74 6.77
N SER A 203 -9.94 -16.56 7.02
CA SER A 203 -10.98 -17.57 6.75
C SER A 203 -11.12 -17.86 5.26
N LEU A 204 -11.15 -16.83 4.40
CA LEU A 204 -11.20 -16.96 2.95
C LEU A 204 -9.96 -17.68 2.38
N ALA A 205 -8.77 -17.38 2.92
CA ALA A 205 -7.54 -18.06 2.51
C ALA A 205 -7.54 -19.56 2.88
N LEU A 206 -8.05 -19.90 4.08
CA LEU A 206 -8.21 -21.29 4.52
C LEU A 206 -9.25 -22.05 3.68
N VAL A 207 -10.37 -21.41 3.34
CA VAL A 207 -11.39 -21.97 2.44
C VAL A 207 -10.81 -22.19 1.04
N GLY A 208 -10.05 -21.24 0.50
CA GLY A 208 -9.36 -21.38 -0.79
C GLY A 208 -8.40 -22.58 -0.81
N LEU A 209 -7.60 -22.75 0.24
CA LEU A 209 -6.69 -23.90 0.39
C LEU A 209 -7.47 -25.22 0.52
N ALA A 210 -8.59 -25.23 1.25
CA ALA A 210 -9.46 -26.40 1.37
C ALA A 210 -10.07 -26.81 0.03
N VAL A 211 -10.57 -25.84 -0.76
CA VAL A 211 -11.15 -26.06 -2.09
C VAL A 211 -10.11 -26.63 -3.06
N VAL A 212 -8.89 -26.09 -3.09
CA VAL A 212 -7.79 -26.62 -3.92
C VAL A 212 -7.46 -28.08 -3.55
N GLY A 213 -7.45 -28.42 -2.26
CA GLY A 213 -7.23 -29.78 -1.77
C GLY A 213 -8.37 -30.76 -2.10
N LEU A 214 -9.60 -30.27 -2.22
CA LEU A 214 -10.80 -31.05 -2.56
C LEU A 214 -10.86 -31.34 -4.07
N VAL A 215 -10.55 -30.35 -4.90
CA VAL A 215 -10.44 -30.47 -6.37
C VAL A 215 -9.38 -31.49 -6.81
N GLY A 216 -8.35 -31.74 -5.98
CA GLY A 216 -7.32 -32.74 -6.26
C GLY A 216 -7.75 -34.21 -6.14
N ARG A 217 -8.80 -34.52 -5.37
CA ARG A 217 -9.14 -35.89 -4.92
C ARG A 217 -10.37 -36.53 -5.58
N SER A 218 -11.36 -35.75 -6.02
CA SER A 218 -12.59 -36.24 -6.66
C SER A 218 -12.41 -36.39 -8.19
N ALA A 219 -13.21 -37.23 -8.87
CA ALA A 219 -13.31 -37.18 -10.33
C ALA A 219 -13.81 -35.76 -10.71
N PRO A 220 -13.01 -34.90 -11.37
CA PRO A 220 -13.30 -33.48 -11.35
C PRO A 220 -14.55 -33.11 -12.15
N PRO A 221 -15.41 -32.19 -11.66
CA PRO A 221 -16.31 -31.46 -12.53
C PRO A 221 -15.53 -30.80 -13.68
N LEU A 222 -14.32 -30.31 -13.41
CA LEU A 222 -13.42 -29.58 -14.34
C LEU A 222 -12.48 -30.46 -15.20
N LEU A 223 -12.79 -31.72 -15.49
CA LEU A 223 -11.88 -32.59 -16.25
C LEU A 223 -11.54 -32.03 -17.65
N TRP A 224 -12.50 -31.35 -18.29
CA TRP A 224 -12.31 -30.76 -19.62
C TRP A 224 -11.22 -29.67 -19.65
N LEU A 225 -10.92 -29.03 -18.51
CA LEU A 225 -9.85 -28.04 -18.37
C LEU A 225 -8.44 -28.68 -18.28
N ARG A 226 -8.35 -30.00 -18.09
CA ARG A 226 -7.05 -30.69 -18.05
C ARG A 226 -6.41 -30.73 -19.42
N ARG A 227 -5.07 -30.60 -19.43
CA ARG A 227 -4.27 -30.67 -20.67
C ARG A 227 -4.44 -31.99 -21.42
N ALA A 228 -4.49 -33.11 -20.70
CA ALA A 228 -4.68 -34.43 -21.31
C ALA A 228 -6.06 -34.59 -21.95
N SER A 229 -7.11 -34.11 -21.27
CA SER A 229 -8.49 -34.13 -21.78
C SER A 229 -8.66 -33.21 -22.98
N ARG A 230 -8.08 -32.00 -22.95
CA ARG A 230 -8.02 -31.12 -24.13
C ARG A 230 -7.32 -31.79 -25.30
N TRP A 231 -6.14 -32.36 -25.07
CA TRP A 231 -5.40 -33.05 -26.12
C TRP A 231 -6.23 -34.19 -26.73
N PHE A 232 -6.88 -35.00 -25.89
CA PHE A 232 -7.72 -36.10 -26.32
C PHE A 232 -8.93 -35.63 -27.15
N ALA A 233 -9.56 -34.52 -26.75
CA ALA A 233 -10.69 -33.92 -27.46
C ALA A 233 -10.29 -33.23 -28.78
N THR A 234 -9.05 -32.74 -28.91
CA THR A 234 -8.62 -31.90 -30.05
C THR A 234 -7.59 -32.56 -30.96
N THR A 235 -7.07 -33.75 -30.62
CA THR A 235 -6.06 -34.40 -31.43
C THR A 235 -6.60 -34.82 -32.80
N SER A 236 -5.87 -34.45 -33.85
CA SER A 236 -6.18 -34.74 -35.25
C SER A 236 -5.96 -36.20 -35.64
N SER A 237 -5.13 -36.94 -34.89
CA SER A 237 -4.88 -38.37 -35.14
C SER A 237 -6.11 -39.24 -34.95
N LEU A 238 -7.00 -38.85 -34.05
CA LEU A 238 -8.30 -39.49 -33.88
C LEU A 238 -9.24 -39.08 -35.03
N ALA A 239 -9.22 -37.80 -35.43
CA ALA A 239 -10.06 -37.27 -36.50
C ALA A 239 -9.73 -37.84 -37.90
N ALA A 240 -8.45 -38.04 -38.23
CA ALA A 240 -8.01 -38.55 -39.53
C ALA A 240 -8.35 -40.04 -39.75
N SER A 241 -8.79 -40.75 -38.70
CA SER A 241 -8.99 -42.19 -38.73
C SER A 241 -10.45 -42.63 -38.83
N SER A 242 -11.44 -41.71 -38.83
CA SER A 242 -12.83 -42.05 -39.19
C SER A 242 -13.65 -40.80 -39.56
N THR A 243 -14.63 -40.98 -40.46
CA THR A 243 -15.62 -39.99 -40.89
C THR A 243 -16.71 -39.68 -39.85
N GLY A 244 -16.61 -40.19 -38.61
CA GLY A 244 -17.68 -40.15 -37.60
C GLY A 244 -17.33 -39.50 -36.25
N TYR A 245 -16.18 -38.82 -36.11
CA TYR A 245 -15.81 -38.20 -34.83
C TYR A 245 -16.25 -36.72 -34.76
N PRO A 246 -17.21 -36.33 -33.90
CA PRO A 246 -17.45 -34.91 -33.67
C PRO A 246 -16.20 -34.29 -33.00
N SER A 247 -15.48 -33.44 -33.74
CA SER A 247 -14.50 -32.49 -33.18
C SER A 247 -15.15 -31.17 -32.79
N ASP A 248 -16.33 -30.88 -33.35
CA ASP A 248 -17.08 -29.65 -33.13
C ASP A 248 -17.77 -29.72 -31.77
N GLY A 249 -17.60 -28.68 -30.95
CA GLY A 249 -18.25 -28.54 -29.64
C GLY A 249 -17.32 -28.57 -28.42
N TRP A 250 -16.02 -28.86 -28.57
CA TRP A 250 -15.08 -28.64 -27.46
C TRP A 250 -14.83 -27.15 -27.24
N SER A 251 -15.09 -26.65 -26.02
CA SER A 251 -14.82 -25.26 -25.64
C SER A 251 -14.47 -25.14 -24.16
N ARG A 252 -13.51 -24.25 -23.84
CA ARG A 252 -13.16 -23.96 -22.44
C ARG A 252 -14.35 -23.47 -21.61
N LEU A 253 -15.32 -22.82 -22.27
CA LEU A 253 -16.50 -22.21 -21.66
C LEU A 253 -17.75 -23.12 -21.72
N SER A 254 -17.66 -24.30 -22.36
CA SER A 254 -18.77 -25.27 -22.43
C SER A 254 -18.40 -26.56 -21.69
N PRO A 255 -18.74 -26.68 -20.39
CA PRO A 255 -18.49 -27.89 -19.62
C PRO A 255 -19.14 -29.13 -20.25
N ARG A 256 -20.46 -29.06 -20.54
CA ARG A 256 -21.25 -30.19 -21.02
C ARG A 256 -20.77 -30.68 -22.39
N GLY A 257 -20.68 -29.77 -23.39
CA GLY A 257 -20.24 -30.14 -24.74
C GLY A 257 -18.82 -30.70 -24.78
N SER A 258 -17.90 -30.13 -24.00
CA SER A 258 -16.52 -30.67 -23.92
C SER A 258 -16.47 -32.06 -23.30
N TRP A 259 -17.35 -32.34 -22.35
CA TRP A 259 -17.48 -33.66 -21.72
C TRP A 259 -18.04 -34.70 -22.69
N ASP A 260 -19.01 -34.33 -23.52
CA ASP A 260 -19.61 -35.21 -24.53
C ASP A 260 -18.58 -35.65 -25.57
N VAL A 261 -17.78 -34.70 -26.09
CA VAL A 261 -16.69 -34.99 -27.03
C VAL A 261 -15.68 -35.98 -26.43
N ILE A 262 -15.31 -35.81 -25.14
CA ILE A 262 -14.36 -36.70 -24.47
C ILE A 262 -14.96 -38.11 -24.30
N ARG A 263 -16.24 -38.22 -23.95
CA ARG A 263 -16.92 -39.51 -23.77
C ARG A 263 -17.01 -40.30 -25.08
N VAL A 264 -17.49 -39.66 -26.14
CA VAL A 264 -17.62 -40.28 -27.48
C VAL A 264 -16.27 -40.78 -27.98
N ARG A 265 -15.22 -39.96 -27.87
CA ARG A 265 -13.86 -40.37 -28.27
C ARG A 265 -13.30 -41.50 -27.40
N ALA A 266 -13.61 -41.53 -26.10
CA ALA A 266 -13.13 -42.57 -25.20
C ALA A 266 -13.75 -43.94 -25.52
N ALA A 267 -15.06 -44.00 -25.75
CA ALA A 267 -15.75 -45.22 -26.16
C ALA A 267 -15.19 -45.77 -27.48
N ALA A 268 -14.99 -44.90 -28.46
CA ALA A 268 -14.47 -45.32 -29.76
C ALA A 268 -13.00 -45.78 -29.73
N VAL A 269 -12.15 -45.14 -28.91
CA VAL A 269 -10.78 -45.62 -28.68
C VAL A 269 -10.82 -46.98 -27.98
N ALA A 270 -11.68 -47.16 -26.98
CA ALA A 270 -11.83 -48.43 -26.28
C ALA A 270 -12.24 -49.58 -27.23
N LYS A 271 -13.19 -49.33 -28.15
CA LYS A 271 -13.58 -50.29 -29.19
C LYS A 271 -12.40 -50.72 -30.07
N ARG A 272 -11.56 -49.78 -30.50
CA ARG A 272 -10.35 -50.11 -31.27
C ARG A 272 -9.29 -50.83 -30.46
N VAL A 273 -9.14 -50.50 -29.17
CA VAL A 273 -8.25 -51.25 -28.27
C VAL A 273 -8.73 -52.70 -28.15
N ALA A 274 -10.04 -52.93 -28.07
CA ALA A 274 -10.62 -54.28 -28.05
C ALA A 274 -10.36 -55.04 -29.37
N HIS A 275 -10.61 -54.42 -30.52
CA HIS A 275 -10.30 -55.03 -31.83
C HIS A 275 -8.80 -55.34 -32.00
N ALA A 276 -7.92 -54.49 -31.47
CA ALA A 276 -6.48 -54.74 -31.47
C ALA A 276 -6.11 -56.00 -30.65
N GLY A 277 -6.77 -56.19 -29.50
CA GLY A 277 -6.65 -57.40 -28.68
C GLY A 277 -7.17 -58.65 -29.41
N ALA A 278 -8.24 -58.51 -30.20
CA ALA A 278 -8.83 -59.59 -30.99
C ALA A 278 -8.05 -59.99 -32.25
N GLY A 279 -6.96 -59.29 -32.61
CA GLY A 279 -6.09 -59.68 -33.73
C GLY A 279 -6.12 -58.77 -34.95
N ASP A 280 -6.94 -57.72 -34.98
CA ASP A 280 -7.02 -56.81 -36.12
C ASP A 280 -5.71 -56.00 -36.29
N GLY A 281 -5.03 -56.21 -37.43
CA GLY A 281 -3.76 -55.55 -37.74
C GLY A 281 -3.85 -54.03 -37.84
N HIS A 282 -4.94 -53.47 -38.39
CA HIS A 282 -5.13 -52.02 -38.50
C HIS A 282 -5.41 -51.41 -37.12
N ALA A 283 -6.20 -52.09 -36.30
CA ALA A 283 -6.47 -51.67 -34.93
C ALA A 283 -5.20 -51.71 -34.04
N ARG A 284 -4.35 -52.74 -34.21
CA ARG A 284 -3.05 -52.86 -33.54
C ARG A 284 -2.12 -51.70 -33.90
N GLN A 285 -1.97 -51.39 -35.19
CA GLN A 285 -1.16 -50.26 -35.63
C GLN A 285 -1.68 -48.92 -35.06
N PHE A 286 -3.00 -48.68 -35.16
CA PHE A 286 -3.61 -47.47 -34.61
C PHE A 286 -3.38 -47.33 -33.11
N HIS A 287 -3.57 -48.41 -32.33
CA HIS A 287 -3.40 -48.38 -30.89
C HIS A 287 -1.94 -48.07 -30.49
N LEU A 288 -0.96 -48.72 -31.14
CA LEU A 288 0.46 -48.47 -30.88
C LEU A 288 0.84 -47.02 -31.23
N GLU A 289 0.44 -46.53 -32.41
CA GLU A 289 0.72 -45.16 -32.85
C GLU A 289 0.06 -44.12 -31.94
N LEU A 290 -1.16 -44.36 -31.45
CA LEU A 290 -1.85 -43.49 -30.50
C LEU A 290 -1.11 -43.40 -29.16
N ARG A 291 -0.60 -44.53 -28.65
CA ARG A 291 0.21 -44.59 -27.42
C ARG A 291 1.54 -43.86 -27.59
N VAL A 292 2.23 -44.05 -28.72
CA VAL A 292 3.45 -43.33 -29.07
C VAL A 292 3.18 -41.83 -29.16
N GLN A 293 2.09 -41.41 -29.79
CA GLN A 293 1.73 -40.00 -29.87
C GLN A 293 1.48 -39.37 -28.50
N ALA A 294 0.75 -40.06 -27.61
CA ALA A 294 0.54 -39.59 -26.25
C ALA A 294 1.87 -39.43 -25.48
N LEU A 295 2.79 -40.38 -25.64
CA LEU A 295 4.12 -40.34 -25.06
C LEU A 295 4.92 -39.13 -25.55
N LEU A 296 5.02 -38.93 -26.88
CA LEU A 296 5.81 -37.84 -27.46
C LEU A 296 5.23 -36.47 -27.07
N GLU A 297 3.91 -36.33 -27.04
CA GLU A 297 3.25 -35.09 -26.62
C GLU A 297 3.48 -34.80 -25.12
N ASP A 298 3.45 -35.81 -24.26
CA ASP A 298 3.79 -35.65 -22.85
C ASP A 298 5.26 -35.27 -22.68
N LEU A 299 6.19 -35.85 -23.45
CA LEU A 299 7.58 -35.44 -23.46
C LEU A 299 7.74 -33.98 -23.93
N ARG A 300 7.08 -33.57 -25.01
CA ARG A 300 7.08 -32.16 -25.48
C ARG A 300 6.63 -31.19 -24.38
N ASP A 301 5.56 -31.53 -23.67
CA ASP A 301 5.04 -30.71 -22.55
C ASP A 301 6.02 -30.64 -21.36
N ASN A 302 6.84 -31.68 -21.13
CA ASN A 302 7.88 -31.66 -20.11
C ASN A 302 9.04 -30.71 -20.44
N TYR A 303 9.27 -30.40 -21.72
CA TYR A 303 10.37 -29.56 -22.23
C TYR A 303 9.92 -28.20 -22.82
N ARG A 304 8.67 -27.81 -22.55
CA ARG A 304 8.04 -26.61 -23.10
C ARG A 304 8.68 -25.29 -22.60
N PRO A 305 8.94 -24.30 -23.48
CA PRO A 305 9.60 -23.05 -23.13
C PRO A 305 8.81 -22.15 -22.17
N ARG A 306 7.54 -21.85 -22.50
CA ARG A 306 6.71 -20.86 -21.79
C ARG A 306 5.92 -21.45 -20.62
N ALA A 307 6.54 -22.34 -19.85
CA ALA A 307 5.92 -22.83 -18.62
C ALA A 307 6.24 -21.88 -17.46
N ALA A 308 5.25 -21.58 -16.60
CA ALA A 308 5.40 -20.63 -15.49
C ALA A 308 6.53 -21.00 -14.50
N ASP A 309 6.89 -22.29 -14.42
CA ASP A 309 7.96 -22.84 -13.60
C ASP A 309 9.33 -22.91 -14.32
N TRP A 310 9.45 -22.28 -15.50
CA TRP A 310 10.67 -22.16 -16.30
C TRP A 310 11.32 -23.53 -16.62
N ARG A 311 10.47 -24.53 -16.95
CA ARG A 311 10.89 -25.92 -17.23
C ARG A 311 12.05 -26.03 -18.20
N ARG A 312 12.04 -25.24 -19.28
CA ARG A 312 13.09 -25.25 -20.30
C ARG A 312 14.45 -24.84 -19.75
N ALA A 313 14.50 -23.87 -18.83
CA ALA A 313 15.75 -23.47 -18.20
C ALA A 313 16.27 -24.55 -17.24
N LYS A 314 15.37 -25.36 -16.65
CA LYS A 314 15.70 -26.39 -15.67
C LYS A 314 15.99 -27.78 -16.26
N ARG A 315 15.43 -28.14 -17.43
CA ARG A 315 15.70 -29.39 -18.14
C ARG A 315 16.60 -29.15 -19.35
N THR A 316 17.89 -29.46 -19.21
CA THR A 316 18.92 -29.07 -20.19
C THR A 316 19.37 -30.19 -21.12
N ARG A 317 18.89 -31.43 -20.93
CA ARG A 317 19.26 -32.64 -21.69
C ARG A 317 18.04 -33.39 -22.20
N PRO A 318 18.10 -34.08 -23.36
CA PRO A 318 16.98 -34.86 -23.88
C PRO A 318 16.80 -36.19 -23.11
N PRO A 319 15.58 -36.77 -23.11
CA PRO A 319 15.38 -38.17 -22.76
C PRO A 319 15.99 -39.11 -23.81
N VAL A 320 16.73 -40.12 -23.34
CA VAL A 320 17.46 -41.08 -24.18
C VAL A 320 16.91 -42.50 -23.98
N VAL A 321 16.55 -43.16 -25.08
CA VAL A 321 16.03 -44.52 -25.10
C VAL A 321 17.02 -45.45 -25.79
N LEU A 322 17.29 -46.60 -25.17
CA LEU A 322 18.29 -47.55 -25.64
C LEU A 322 17.66 -48.92 -25.90
N LEU A 323 17.72 -49.37 -27.15
CA LEU A 323 17.30 -50.70 -27.60
C LEU A 323 18.55 -51.54 -27.89
N HIS A 324 18.84 -52.48 -27.01
CA HIS A 324 20.04 -53.32 -27.11
C HIS A 324 20.04 -54.22 -28.33
N ARG A 325 18.84 -54.62 -28.77
CA ARG A 325 18.61 -55.44 -29.95
C ARG A 325 17.20 -55.14 -30.44
N ALA A 326 17.04 -54.71 -31.67
CA ALA A 326 15.74 -54.44 -32.29
C ALA A 326 15.49 -55.47 -33.39
N THR A 327 14.53 -56.37 -33.18
CA THR A 327 14.09 -57.36 -34.18
C THR A 327 12.62 -57.17 -34.49
N GLN A 328 12.10 -57.91 -35.47
CA GLN A 328 10.65 -58.00 -35.65
C GLN A 328 10.01 -58.70 -34.45
N ASP A 329 10.58 -59.83 -34.01
CA ASP A 329 10.00 -60.68 -32.96
C ASP A 329 9.87 -59.99 -31.60
N ASN A 330 10.86 -59.17 -31.22
CA ASN A 330 10.84 -58.46 -29.95
C ASN A 330 10.11 -57.10 -30.02
N GLY A 331 9.51 -56.77 -31.17
CA GLY A 331 8.76 -55.54 -31.38
C GLY A 331 9.61 -54.26 -31.51
N GLY A 332 10.94 -54.36 -31.49
CA GLY A 332 11.83 -53.20 -31.56
C GLY A 332 11.71 -52.43 -32.87
N ILE A 333 11.62 -53.14 -34.01
CA ILE A 333 11.41 -52.52 -35.33
C ILE A 333 10.02 -51.87 -35.41
N LEU A 334 8.99 -52.53 -34.86
CA LEU A 334 7.63 -51.98 -34.80
C LEU A 334 7.55 -50.68 -34.00
N LEU A 335 8.28 -50.59 -32.88
CA LEU A 335 8.37 -49.36 -32.08
C LEU A 335 9.04 -48.22 -32.86
N ILE A 336 10.19 -48.50 -33.51
CA ILE A 336 10.92 -47.50 -34.32
C ILE A 336 10.01 -46.97 -35.44
N ASN A 337 9.31 -47.86 -36.15
CA ASN A 337 8.37 -47.51 -37.20
C ASN A 337 7.21 -46.66 -36.66
N ALA A 338 6.63 -47.03 -35.52
CA ALA A 338 5.54 -46.27 -34.91
C ALA A 338 5.98 -44.84 -34.52
N ILE A 339 7.19 -44.68 -33.98
CA ILE A 339 7.75 -43.34 -33.66
C ILE A 339 8.00 -42.54 -34.94
N ASN A 340 8.59 -43.16 -35.97
CA ASN A 340 8.79 -42.53 -37.27
C ASN A 340 7.47 -42.05 -37.90
N ASN A 341 6.44 -42.90 -37.93
CA ASN A 341 5.13 -42.59 -38.52
C ASN A 341 4.44 -41.42 -37.80
N VAL A 342 4.50 -41.41 -36.47
CA VAL A 342 3.92 -40.32 -35.68
C VAL A 342 4.66 -39.00 -35.91
N ARG A 343 6.00 -39.01 -35.94
CA ARG A 343 6.81 -37.81 -36.22
C ARG A 343 6.58 -37.28 -37.63
N SER A 344 6.52 -38.16 -38.62
CA SER A 344 6.29 -37.80 -40.04
C SER A 344 4.93 -37.16 -40.27
N ARG A 345 3.86 -37.64 -39.61
CA ARG A 345 2.51 -37.07 -39.75
C ARG A 345 2.32 -35.71 -39.07
N ARG A 346 3.10 -35.40 -38.03
CA ARG A 346 2.89 -34.19 -37.21
C ARG A 346 3.88 -33.07 -37.51
N SER A 347 5.00 -33.35 -38.17
CA SER A 347 6.09 -32.39 -38.43
C SER A 347 6.55 -31.63 -37.16
N GLU A 348 6.36 -32.22 -35.99
CA GLU A 348 6.50 -31.58 -34.69
C GLU A 348 7.73 -32.14 -33.94
N VAL A 349 8.79 -31.34 -33.77
CA VAL A 349 10.06 -31.79 -33.16
C VAL A 349 9.92 -32.07 -31.66
N ASP A 350 9.98 -33.34 -31.26
CA ASP A 350 9.98 -33.78 -29.86
C ASP A 350 11.42 -34.04 -29.35
N PRO A 351 11.63 -34.15 -28.02
CA PRO A 351 12.96 -34.21 -27.46
C PRO A 351 13.56 -35.62 -27.37
N LEU A 352 12.87 -36.67 -27.81
CA LEU A 352 13.28 -38.07 -27.63
C LEU A 352 14.45 -38.45 -28.53
N LEU A 353 15.55 -38.91 -27.94
CA LEU A 353 16.68 -39.50 -28.64
C LEU A 353 16.64 -41.01 -28.46
N LEU A 354 16.71 -41.78 -29.55
CA LEU A 354 16.69 -43.24 -29.49
C LEU A 354 17.96 -43.80 -30.16
N LEU A 355 18.58 -44.80 -29.54
CA LEU A 355 19.68 -45.58 -30.11
C LEU A 355 19.29 -47.06 -30.10
N ALA A 356 19.31 -47.70 -31.26
CA ALA A 356 18.96 -49.10 -31.44
C ALA A 356 20.02 -49.87 -32.22
N ALA A 357 20.38 -51.07 -31.74
CA ALA A 357 21.17 -52.02 -32.50
C ALA A 357 20.26 -52.97 -33.29
N LEU A 358 20.46 -53.03 -34.60
CA LEU A 358 19.73 -53.89 -35.52
C LEU A 358 20.66 -55.02 -36.00
N PRO A 359 20.28 -56.31 -35.84
CA PRO A 359 21.06 -57.42 -36.37
C PRO A 359 21.25 -57.36 -37.88
N ALA A 360 22.38 -57.88 -38.39
CA ALA A 360 22.73 -57.84 -39.81
C ALA A 360 21.66 -58.47 -40.73
N ALA A 361 21.03 -59.56 -40.27
CA ALA A 361 20.00 -60.28 -41.01
C ALA A 361 18.63 -59.56 -41.07
N GLU A 362 18.38 -58.60 -40.17
CA GLU A 362 17.10 -57.91 -40.07
C GLU A 362 17.02 -56.76 -41.08
N VAL A 363 15.87 -56.60 -41.73
CA VAL A 363 15.62 -55.54 -42.71
C VAL A 363 14.42 -54.71 -42.28
N MET A 364 14.64 -53.39 -42.11
CA MET A 364 13.55 -52.45 -41.97
C MET A 364 12.93 -52.19 -43.35
N ARG A 365 11.83 -52.90 -43.67
CA ARG A 365 11.05 -52.66 -44.90
C ARG A 365 10.63 -51.19 -44.96
N HIS A 366 10.66 -50.60 -46.17
CA HIS A 366 10.46 -49.16 -46.45
C HIS A 366 11.67 -48.23 -46.22
N THR A 367 12.89 -48.79 -46.15
CA THR A 367 14.13 -48.03 -46.32
C THR A 367 14.43 -47.92 -47.82
N PRO A 368 14.48 -46.72 -48.44
CA PRO A 368 15.04 -46.59 -49.77
C PRO A 368 16.54 -46.94 -49.73
N PRO A 369 17.10 -47.64 -50.74
CA PRO A 369 18.55 -47.72 -50.87
C PRO A 369 19.13 -46.29 -50.94
N PRO A 370 20.36 -46.05 -50.45
CA PRO A 370 20.97 -44.74 -50.50
C PRO A 370 20.92 -44.19 -51.94
N PRO A 371 20.56 -42.91 -52.16
CA PRO A 371 20.36 -42.37 -53.49
C PRO A 371 21.67 -42.45 -54.28
N GLN A 372 21.70 -43.29 -55.33
CA GLN A 372 22.77 -43.27 -56.31
C GLN A 372 22.55 -42.04 -57.20
N ARG A 373 23.30 -40.96 -56.95
CA ARG A 373 23.40 -39.86 -57.91
C ARG A 373 24.14 -40.39 -59.15
N PRO A 374 23.57 -40.30 -60.37
CA PRO A 374 24.32 -40.59 -61.59
C PRO A 374 25.53 -39.65 -61.65
N GLY A 375 26.75 -40.19 -61.55
CA GLY A 375 28.00 -39.42 -61.61
C GLY A 375 28.68 -39.10 -60.26
N ALA A 376 28.14 -39.54 -59.11
CA ALA A 376 28.85 -39.37 -57.83
C ALA A 376 29.90 -40.47 -57.65
N VAL A 377 31.18 -40.08 -57.61
CA VAL A 377 32.29 -40.96 -57.21
C VAL A 377 32.00 -41.47 -55.79
N ARG A 378 31.98 -42.80 -55.61
CA ARG A 378 31.84 -43.43 -54.29
C ARG A 378 33.07 -43.01 -53.47
N PRO A 379 32.92 -42.26 -52.36
CA PRO A 379 34.08 -41.86 -51.56
C PRO A 379 34.82 -43.11 -51.09
N ALA A 380 36.16 -43.05 -51.11
CA ALA A 380 37.03 -44.17 -50.75
C ALA A 380 36.90 -44.63 -49.29
N ALA A 381 36.29 -43.80 -48.43
CA ALA A 381 35.94 -44.12 -47.05
C ALA A 381 34.47 -43.72 -46.78
N PRO A 382 33.72 -44.51 -46.00
CA PRO A 382 32.38 -44.12 -45.55
C PRO A 382 32.45 -42.83 -44.72
N PRO A 383 31.47 -41.90 -44.88
CA PRO A 383 31.43 -40.65 -44.11
C PRO A 383 31.30 -40.93 -42.62
N GLY A 384 31.94 -40.12 -41.78
CA GLY A 384 31.89 -40.30 -40.32
C GLY A 384 30.47 -40.11 -39.76
N ALA A 385 30.18 -40.70 -38.59
CA ALA A 385 28.85 -40.66 -37.96
C ALA A 385 28.26 -39.24 -37.79
N GLN A 386 29.11 -38.23 -37.58
CA GLN A 386 28.70 -36.84 -37.49
C GLN A 386 28.30 -36.24 -38.85
N GLU A 387 29.06 -36.53 -39.92
CA GLU A 387 28.74 -36.07 -41.27
C GLU A 387 27.45 -36.72 -41.80
N GLN A 388 27.21 -37.99 -41.43
CA GLN A 388 25.95 -38.68 -41.72
C GLN A 388 24.77 -38.02 -41.02
N TYR A 389 24.94 -37.61 -39.76
CA TYR A 389 23.92 -36.85 -39.03
C TYR A 389 23.63 -35.49 -39.70
N ASP A 390 24.67 -34.73 -40.04
CA ASP A 390 24.51 -33.40 -40.63
C ASP A 390 23.80 -33.51 -41.99
N ARG A 391 24.19 -34.48 -42.84
CA ARG A 391 23.51 -34.77 -44.11
C ARG A 391 22.05 -35.18 -43.93
N TRP A 392 21.77 -36.09 -43.00
CA TRP A 392 20.41 -36.52 -42.69
C TRP A 392 19.54 -35.35 -42.20
N ALA A 393 20.08 -34.48 -41.35
CA ALA A 393 19.36 -33.32 -40.83
C ALA A 393 19.05 -32.28 -41.94
N ASP A 394 19.97 -32.09 -42.88
CA ASP A 394 19.76 -31.22 -44.05
C ASP A 394 18.69 -31.79 -45.00
N GLU A 395 18.74 -33.09 -45.29
CA GLU A 395 17.76 -33.78 -46.14
C GLU A 395 16.35 -33.76 -45.52
N LEU A 396 16.24 -33.92 -44.20
CA LEU A 396 14.98 -33.83 -43.46
C LEU A 396 14.37 -32.41 -43.54
N SER A 397 15.20 -31.38 -43.71
CA SER A 397 14.77 -29.98 -43.81
C SER A 397 14.27 -29.60 -45.20
N LEU A 398 14.67 -30.33 -46.25
CA LEU A 398 14.37 -30.04 -47.66
C LEU A 398 13.14 -30.80 -48.22
N GLY A 399 12.59 -31.78 -47.49
CA GLY A 399 11.52 -32.66 -47.97
C GLY A 399 10.28 -32.75 -47.05
N GLN A 400 9.49 -31.67 -46.91
CA GLN A 400 8.19 -31.73 -46.22
C GLN A 400 7.03 -31.98 -47.22
N SER A 401 7.00 -33.18 -47.82
CA SER A 401 5.86 -33.67 -48.62
C SER A 401 5.21 -34.90 -47.94
N PRO A 402 3.87 -35.03 -47.93
CA PRO A 402 3.14 -36.12 -47.27
C PRO A 402 3.46 -37.54 -47.78
N VAL A 403 4.19 -37.69 -48.89
CA VAL A 403 4.71 -38.98 -49.39
C VAL A 403 5.80 -39.57 -48.47
N ALA A 404 6.41 -38.76 -47.60
CA ALA A 404 7.51 -39.16 -46.71
C ALA A 404 7.11 -40.10 -45.55
N ALA A 405 5.83 -40.27 -45.23
CA ALA A 405 5.42 -41.23 -44.18
C ALA A 405 5.70 -42.70 -44.54
N ALA A 406 5.85 -43.00 -45.84
CA ALA A 406 6.28 -44.30 -46.35
C ALA A 406 7.81 -44.45 -46.39
N MET A 407 8.58 -43.44 -45.96
CA MET A 407 10.04 -43.45 -45.91
C MET A 407 10.46 -43.23 -44.45
N LEU A 408 11.43 -43.96 -43.93
CA LEU A 408 11.89 -43.85 -42.54
C LEU A 408 12.65 -42.54 -42.26
N ALA A 409 12.04 -41.39 -42.55
CA ALA A 409 12.65 -40.07 -42.59
C ALA A 409 13.30 -39.65 -41.27
N TRP A 410 12.76 -40.10 -40.12
CA TRP A 410 13.30 -39.77 -38.80
C TRP A 410 14.38 -40.73 -38.30
N VAL A 411 14.71 -41.76 -39.09
CA VAL A 411 15.71 -42.79 -38.77
C VAL A 411 17.05 -42.39 -39.37
N LEU A 412 18.05 -42.22 -38.51
CA LEU A 412 19.45 -42.08 -38.92
C LEU A 412 20.08 -43.47 -38.90
N GLN A 413 20.28 -44.05 -40.08
CA GLN A 413 20.98 -45.32 -40.20
C GLN A 413 22.48 -45.08 -40.25
N LEU A 414 23.21 -45.75 -39.36
CA LEU A 414 24.66 -45.75 -39.33
C LEU A 414 25.14 -47.17 -39.67
N PRO A 415 25.44 -47.46 -40.95
CA PRO A 415 26.08 -48.71 -41.33
C PRO A 415 27.49 -48.73 -40.73
N LEU A 416 27.83 -49.82 -40.05
CA LEU A 416 29.12 -50.03 -39.40
C LEU A 416 29.88 -51.08 -40.19
N THR A 417 31.06 -50.72 -40.71
CA THR A 417 31.87 -51.67 -41.48
C THR A 417 32.47 -52.74 -40.55
N THR A 418 32.72 -53.95 -41.07
CA THR A 418 33.38 -55.02 -40.31
C THR A 418 34.77 -54.57 -39.83
N GLN A 419 35.45 -53.72 -40.60
CA GLN A 419 36.73 -53.12 -40.23
C GLN A 419 36.60 -52.20 -39.00
N GLU A 420 35.62 -51.28 -38.97
CA GLU A 420 35.41 -50.38 -37.82
C GLU A 420 34.96 -51.11 -36.56
N LEU A 421 34.28 -52.26 -36.69
CA LEU A 421 33.81 -53.08 -35.57
C LEU A 421 34.90 -53.98 -34.96
N THR A 422 35.97 -54.27 -35.72
CA THR A 422 37.08 -55.14 -35.28
C THR A 422 38.37 -54.37 -34.99
N THR A 423 38.53 -53.16 -35.55
CA THR A 423 39.71 -52.33 -35.34
C THR A 423 39.67 -51.66 -33.97
N ALA A 424 40.70 -51.89 -33.16
CA ALA A 424 40.86 -51.21 -31.87
C ALA A 424 41.15 -49.72 -32.11
N PRO A 425 40.46 -48.80 -31.43
CA PRO A 425 40.66 -47.37 -31.64
C PRO A 425 42.01 -46.94 -31.04
N ALA A 426 42.59 -45.86 -31.56
CA ALA A 426 43.68 -45.16 -30.88
C ALA A 426 43.28 -44.89 -29.43
N ARG A 427 44.15 -45.24 -28.45
CA ARG A 427 43.86 -45.17 -27.00
C ARG A 427 43.22 -43.82 -26.63
N THR A 428 41.89 -43.81 -26.51
CA THR A 428 41.10 -42.61 -26.23
C THR A 428 40.26 -42.88 -24.99
N GLU A 429 40.52 -42.18 -23.90
CA GLU A 429 39.70 -42.24 -22.69
C GLU A 429 38.38 -41.49 -22.94
N LEU A 430 37.25 -42.19 -22.82
CA LEU A 430 35.92 -41.61 -22.90
C LEU A 430 35.49 -41.10 -21.53
N VAL A 431 35.06 -39.85 -21.45
CA VAL A 431 34.63 -39.22 -20.20
C VAL A 431 33.27 -38.56 -20.37
N THR A 432 32.37 -38.76 -19.39
CA THR A 432 31.12 -37.99 -19.29
C THR A 432 31.06 -37.22 -17.96
N HIS A 433 30.54 -36.00 -18.04
CA HIS A 433 30.40 -35.11 -16.88
C HIS A 433 28.95 -35.03 -16.39
N PRO A 434 28.73 -34.99 -15.07
CA PRO A 434 27.39 -34.83 -14.50
C PRO A 434 26.80 -33.48 -14.91
N VAL A 435 25.48 -33.46 -15.12
CA VAL A 435 24.81 -32.24 -15.60
C VAL A 435 24.59 -31.26 -14.44
N PRO A 436 25.11 -30.02 -14.51
CA PRO A 436 24.94 -29.05 -13.44
C PRO A 436 23.51 -28.49 -13.37
N ARG A 437 23.07 -28.13 -12.16
CA ARG A 437 21.84 -27.36 -11.96
C ARG A 437 22.04 -25.92 -12.44
N THR A 438 21.04 -25.37 -13.13
CA THR A 438 21.05 -23.97 -13.61
C THR A 438 20.62 -22.97 -12.53
N TRP A 439 21.00 -21.70 -12.66
CA TRP A 439 20.54 -20.60 -11.79
C TRP A 439 19.01 -20.51 -11.66
N ALA A 440 18.27 -20.87 -12.71
CA ALA A 440 16.80 -20.91 -12.71
C ALA A 440 16.22 -21.87 -11.66
N TRP A 441 17.00 -22.87 -11.21
CA TRP A 441 16.62 -23.74 -10.11
C TRP A 441 16.61 -22.99 -8.78
N TRP A 442 17.61 -22.12 -8.56
CA TRP A 442 17.73 -21.30 -7.36
C TRP A 442 16.68 -20.19 -7.33
N VAL A 443 16.57 -19.39 -8.40
CA VAL A 443 15.62 -18.26 -8.43
C VAL A 443 14.17 -18.70 -8.30
N MET A 444 13.81 -19.81 -8.96
CA MET A 444 12.46 -20.38 -8.86
C MET A 444 12.36 -21.50 -7.81
N SER A 445 13.27 -21.50 -6.84
CA SER A 445 13.15 -22.35 -5.65
C SER A 445 12.00 -21.82 -4.78
N ARG A 446 11.33 -22.73 -4.06
CA ARG A 446 10.25 -22.32 -3.15
C ARG A 446 10.77 -21.36 -2.07
N THR A 447 12.03 -21.52 -1.67
CA THR A 447 12.73 -20.69 -0.68
C THR A 447 13.04 -19.29 -1.22
N SER A 448 13.48 -19.13 -2.46
CA SER A 448 13.77 -17.80 -3.02
C SER A 448 12.50 -16.98 -3.25
N ILE A 449 11.43 -17.61 -3.75
CA ILE A 449 10.12 -16.97 -3.85
C ILE A 449 9.62 -16.57 -2.45
N ALA A 450 9.85 -17.42 -1.44
CA ALA A 450 9.52 -17.09 -0.06
C ALA A 450 10.21 -15.83 0.43
N LEU A 451 11.54 -15.77 0.26
CA LEU A 451 12.34 -14.65 0.72
C LEU A 451 11.94 -13.34 0.03
N VAL A 452 11.61 -13.37 -1.26
CA VAL A 452 11.13 -12.18 -1.97
C VAL A 452 9.79 -11.70 -1.42
N VAL A 453 8.83 -12.62 -1.22
CA VAL A 453 7.52 -12.26 -0.69
C VAL A 453 7.63 -11.74 0.75
N VAL A 454 8.38 -12.43 1.62
CA VAL A 454 8.61 -12.00 3.00
C VAL A 454 9.35 -10.65 3.04
N GLY A 455 10.39 -10.47 2.22
CA GLY A 455 11.11 -9.20 2.13
C GLY A 455 10.23 -8.05 1.64
N SER A 456 9.31 -8.31 0.70
CA SER A 456 8.35 -7.31 0.21
C SER A 456 7.33 -6.94 1.29
N LEU A 457 6.82 -7.92 2.04
CA LEU A 457 5.89 -7.69 3.15
C LEU A 457 6.57 -6.92 4.30
N LEU A 458 7.80 -7.29 4.66
CA LEU A 458 8.58 -6.56 5.67
C LEU A 458 8.88 -5.13 5.22
N GLY A 459 9.25 -4.94 3.95
CA GLY A 459 9.46 -3.62 3.37
C GLY A 459 8.20 -2.75 3.43
N ALA A 460 7.04 -3.30 3.06
CA ALA A 460 5.76 -2.61 3.18
C ALA A 460 5.42 -2.25 4.63
N PHE A 461 5.64 -3.18 5.58
CA PHE A 461 5.40 -2.94 7.01
C PHE A 461 6.28 -1.81 7.57
N LEU A 462 7.59 -1.81 7.28
CA LEU A 462 8.50 -0.76 7.71
C LEU A 462 8.15 0.59 7.07
N TRP A 463 7.77 0.57 5.80
CA TRP A 463 7.33 1.77 5.09
C TRP A 463 6.04 2.34 5.72
N ALA A 464 5.06 1.49 6.04
CA ALA A 464 3.84 1.89 6.73
C ALA A 464 4.09 2.54 8.08
N GLY A 465 5.02 1.97 8.87
CA GLY A 465 5.44 2.54 10.15
C GLY A 465 6.02 3.95 9.98
N HIS A 466 6.88 4.14 8.97
CA HIS A 466 7.46 5.45 8.67
C HIS A 466 6.40 6.52 8.32
N TRP A 467 5.37 6.19 7.54
CA TRP A 467 4.28 7.15 7.23
C TRP A 467 3.45 7.48 8.46
N ARG A 468 3.12 6.48 9.29
CA ARG A 468 2.42 6.70 10.57
C ARG A 468 3.21 7.58 11.52
N ASP A 469 4.54 7.49 11.48
CA ASP A 469 5.38 8.33 12.32
C ASP A 469 5.56 9.76 11.78
N THR A 470 5.46 9.94 10.48
CA THR A 470 5.67 11.26 9.85
C THR A 470 4.39 12.08 9.77
N TYR A 471 3.26 11.44 9.46
CA TYR A 471 1.98 12.10 9.17
C TYR A 471 0.93 11.75 10.19
N CYS A 472 0.04 12.71 10.49
CA CYS A 472 -1.06 12.46 11.42
C CYS A 472 -2.04 11.41 10.91
N HIS A 473 -2.12 11.24 9.59
CA HIS A 473 -2.83 10.15 8.93
C HIS A 473 -1.97 9.57 7.80
N GLY A 474 -1.46 8.36 7.97
CA GLY A 474 -0.60 7.71 6.98
C GLY A 474 -0.61 6.17 6.98
N PRO A 475 -1.78 5.50 6.81
CA PRO A 475 -1.79 4.09 6.43
C PRO A 475 -1.16 3.85 5.04
N LEU A 476 -0.96 2.58 4.65
CA LEU A 476 -0.36 2.24 3.36
C LEU A 476 -1.22 2.64 2.14
N THR A 477 -2.53 2.75 2.32
CA THR A 477 -3.49 2.93 1.22
C THR A 477 -3.80 4.39 0.91
N ASP A 478 -3.68 5.26 1.91
CA ASP A 478 -3.98 6.68 1.80
C ASP A 478 -3.14 7.46 2.83
N ARG A 479 -2.75 8.70 2.52
CA ARG A 479 -1.97 9.54 3.42
C ARG A 479 -2.34 11.01 3.26
N SER A 480 -2.45 11.71 4.37
CA SER A 480 -2.53 13.17 4.37
C SER A 480 -1.15 13.75 4.59
N THR A 481 -0.63 14.48 3.59
CA THR A 481 0.64 15.20 3.70
C THR A 481 0.51 16.56 4.39
N ASP A 482 -0.71 16.93 4.73
CA ASP A 482 -1.10 18.30 5.08
C ASP A 482 -1.02 18.53 6.60
N ALA A 483 -0.94 17.44 7.37
CA ALA A 483 -0.66 17.45 8.80
C ALA A 483 0.42 16.42 9.13
N ILE A 484 1.42 16.86 9.90
CA ILE A 484 2.61 16.07 10.27
C ILE A 484 2.76 16.00 11.79
N TRP A 485 3.42 14.95 12.27
CA TRP A 485 3.88 14.94 13.66
C TRP A 485 5.11 15.84 13.82
N ALA A 486 5.02 16.82 14.71
CA ALA A 486 6.10 17.74 15.08
C ALA A 486 6.44 17.58 16.56
N GLY A 487 7.70 17.86 16.94
CA GLY A 487 8.19 17.69 18.32
C GLY A 487 8.93 16.37 18.56
N ARG A 488 9.42 16.17 19.79
CA ARG A 488 10.10 14.94 20.26
C ARG A 488 9.35 14.38 21.47
N ASP A 489 9.57 13.10 21.79
CA ASP A 489 8.92 12.34 22.87
C ASP A 489 8.37 13.18 24.05
N GLY A 490 7.05 13.13 24.28
CA GLY A 490 6.34 13.90 25.32
C GLY A 490 5.81 15.28 24.87
N ASP A 491 6.41 15.87 23.83
CA ASP A 491 6.05 17.15 23.18
C ASP A 491 5.59 16.95 21.72
N ARG A 492 5.22 15.70 21.37
CA ARG A 492 4.85 15.34 20.00
C ARG A 492 3.39 15.72 19.73
N GLU A 493 3.18 16.63 18.77
CA GLU A 493 1.87 17.15 18.39
C GLU A 493 1.61 16.95 16.90
N CYS A 494 0.32 16.81 16.55
CA CYS A 494 -0.11 16.79 15.16
C CYS A 494 -0.29 18.22 14.66
N VAL A 495 0.59 18.72 13.79
CA VAL A 495 0.65 20.12 13.32
C VAL A 495 0.42 20.19 11.82
N GLY A 496 -0.40 21.14 11.36
CA GLY A 496 -0.73 21.32 9.94
C GLY A 496 -2.22 21.53 9.73
N VAL A 497 -2.76 21.08 8.60
CA VAL A 497 -4.15 21.35 8.15
C VAL A 497 -4.96 20.05 8.06
N ALA A 498 -6.19 20.05 8.57
CA ALA A 498 -7.12 18.94 8.43
C ALA A 498 -7.84 19.00 7.06
N THR A 499 -7.26 18.35 6.05
CA THR A 499 -7.86 18.24 4.70
C THR A 499 -8.63 16.93 4.48
N VAL A 500 -8.49 15.96 5.37
CA VAL A 500 -9.17 14.65 5.33
C VAL A 500 -9.89 14.39 6.65
N PRO A 501 -11.02 13.67 6.66
CA PRO A 501 -11.85 13.50 7.86
C PRO A 501 -11.17 12.74 9.00
N GLU A 502 -10.11 11.98 8.71
CA GLU A 502 -9.34 11.19 9.68
C GLU A 502 -8.39 12.04 10.53
N VAL A 503 -7.98 13.21 10.03
CA VAL A 503 -7.16 14.17 10.77
C VAL A 503 -8.09 15.01 11.65
N ARG A 504 -8.05 14.74 12.95
CA ARG A 504 -8.79 15.48 13.99
C ARG A 504 -7.80 15.88 15.06
N PHE A 505 -7.64 17.18 15.28
CA PHE A 505 -6.64 17.67 16.24
C PHE A 505 -7.15 17.52 17.68
N ALA A 506 -8.46 17.61 17.88
CA ALA A 506 -9.07 17.61 19.21
C ALA A 506 -9.62 16.24 19.68
N ARG A 507 -9.28 15.14 18.98
CA ARG A 507 -9.80 13.81 19.34
C ARG A 507 -9.36 13.43 20.76
N GLY A 508 -10.34 13.21 21.64
CA GLY A 508 -10.10 12.82 23.04
C GLY A 508 -9.85 13.98 23.99
N ASN A 509 -9.96 15.23 23.51
CA ASN A 509 -9.97 16.41 24.35
C ASN A 509 -11.36 16.61 24.98
N GLY A 510 -11.43 16.48 26.30
CA GLY A 510 -12.66 16.61 27.09
C GLY A 510 -12.97 18.03 27.57
N LEU A 511 -12.22 19.05 27.10
CA LEU A 511 -12.48 20.44 27.46
C LEU A 511 -13.84 20.89 26.91
N GLU A 512 -14.61 21.57 27.76
CA GLU A 512 -15.91 22.14 27.43
C GLU A 512 -15.89 23.68 27.48
N LEU A 513 -16.77 24.29 26.69
CA LEU A 513 -17.07 25.71 26.81
C LEU A 513 -17.71 26.02 28.18
N LEU A 514 -17.55 27.26 28.64
CA LEU A 514 -18.13 27.73 29.91
C LEU A 514 -19.56 28.24 29.72
N GLY A 515 -20.26 28.47 30.84
CA GLY A 515 -21.59 29.06 30.87
C GLY A 515 -22.62 28.27 30.04
N GLY A 516 -23.40 28.98 29.22
CA GLY A 516 -24.40 28.35 28.36
C GLY A 516 -23.85 27.53 27.17
N GLY A 517 -22.53 27.32 27.12
CA GLY A 517 -21.86 26.38 26.22
C GLY A 517 -21.42 25.05 26.89
N GLU A 518 -21.69 24.84 28.17
CA GLU A 518 -21.36 23.59 28.87
C GLU A 518 -21.85 22.35 28.09
N GLY A 519 -21.03 21.28 28.04
CA GLY A 519 -21.24 20.10 27.21
C GLY A 519 -20.79 20.24 25.74
N ILE A 520 -20.46 21.44 25.26
CA ILE A 520 -19.87 21.65 23.94
C ILE A 520 -18.36 21.47 24.02
N THR A 521 -17.88 20.39 23.41
CA THR A 521 -16.46 20.04 23.38
C THR A 521 -15.81 20.47 22.07
N PHE A 522 -14.47 20.51 22.09
CA PHE A 522 -13.66 20.75 20.90
C PHE A 522 -13.92 19.73 19.80
N ASP A 523 -13.95 18.43 20.14
CA ASP A 523 -14.25 17.35 19.19
C ASP A 523 -15.61 17.56 18.49
N ARG A 524 -16.60 18.10 19.22
CA ARG A 524 -17.95 18.36 18.73
C ARG A 524 -18.00 19.55 17.76
N ILE A 525 -17.27 20.63 18.04
CA ILE A 525 -17.15 21.76 17.10
C ILE A 525 -16.41 21.33 15.82
N GLU A 526 -15.30 20.58 15.92
CA GLU A 526 -14.61 20.04 14.73
C GLU A 526 -15.50 19.10 13.90
N GLN A 527 -16.38 18.33 14.55
CA GLN A 527 -17.37 17.51 13.86
C GLN A 527 -18.41 18.37 13.15
N ALA A 528 -18.97 19.37 13.83
CA ALA A 528 -19.98 20.26 13.25
C ALA A 528 -19.45 21.03 12.01
N ILE A 529 -18.21 21.53 12.06
CA ILE A 529 -17.56 22.17 10.90
C ILE A 529 -17.42 21.19 9.72
N ARG A 530 -17.06 19.93 9.98
CA ARG A 530 -16.95 18.91 8.92
C ARG A 530 -18.31 18.58 8.30
N GLU A 531 -19.35 18.52 9.11
CA GLU A 531 -20.73 18.35 8.63
C GLU A 531 -21.16 19.53 7.77
N GLU A 532 -20.93 20.78 8.22
CA GLU A 532 -21.19 21.98 7.41
C GLU A 532 -20.40 21.98 6.09
N ASN A 533 -19.15 21.51 6.10
CA ASN A 533 -18.34 21.39 4.87
C ASN A 533 -18.86 20.30 3.93
N ALA A 534 -19.34 19.17 4.47
CA ALA A 534 -19.87 18.05 3.70
C ALA A 534 -21.27 18.34 3.13
N ASP A 535 -22.02 19.22 3.77
CA ASP A 535 -23.34 19.69 3.33
C ASP A 535 -23.26 20.62 2.10
N ILE A 536 -22.07 21.11 1.72
CA ILE A 536 -21.87 21.92 0.51
C ILE A 536 -22.02 21.01 -0.73
N ALA A 537 -23.03 21.26 -1.56
CA ALA A 537 -23.31 20.41 -2.71
C ALA A 537 -22.26 20.59 -3.83
N PRO A 538 -22.00 19.59 -4.68
CA PRO A 538 -21.02 19.69 -5.78
C PRO A 538 -21.26 20.84 -6.78
N GLY A 539 -22.46 21.42 -6.81
CA GLY A 539 -22.82 22.58 -7.65
C GLY A 539 -22.81 23.93 -6.94
N ASP A 540 -22.63 23.96 -5.62
CA ASP A 540 -22.63 25.20 -4.85
C ASP A 540 -21.30 25.96 -5.05
N ALA A 541 -21.39 27.28 -5.20
CA ALA A 541 -20.20 28.12 -5.14
C ALA A 541 -19.74 28.19 -3.68
N TYR A 542 -18.44 28.10 -3.42
CA TYR A 542 -17.92 28.26 -2.06
C TYR A 542 -16.52 28.88 -2.03
N VAL A 543 -16.18 29.49 -0.90
CA VAL A 543 -14.82 29.92 -0.53
C VAL A 543 -14.36 29.14 0.70
N THR A 544 -13.05 28.98 0.83
CA THR A 544 -12.43 28.28 1.95
C THR A 544 -11.60 29.22 2.80
N VAL A 545 -11.97 29.30 4.07
CA VAL A 545 -11.16 29.96 5.10
C VAL A 545 -10.39 28.90 5.88
N VAL A 546 -9.12 29.16 6.15
CA VAL A 546 -8.34 28.32 7.06
C VAL A 546 -8.27 28.99 8.42
N TYR A 547 -8.88 28.37 9.44
CA TYR A 547 -8.70 28.82 10.82
C TYR A 547 -7.44 28.18 11.40
N ALA A 548 -6.50 29.01 11.86
CA ALA A 548 -5.23 28.60 12.43
C ALA A 548 -5.14 28.95 13.91
N GLY A 549 -5.07 27.94 14.78
CA GLY A 549 -5.03 28.14 16.23
C GLY A 549 -4.42 26.94 16.99
N PRO A 550 -4.32 27.03 18.32
CA PRO A 550 -3.77 25.98 19.17
C PRO A 550 -4.83 24.91 19.44
N LEU A 551 -4.86 23.87 18.60
CA LEU A 551 -5.88 22.82 18.62
C LEU A 551 -5.42 21.53 19.33
N THR A 552 -4.15 21.45 19.71
CA THR A 552 -3.58 20.38 20.53
C THR A 552 -2.91 20.97 21.77
N SER A 553 -2.77 20.15 22.81
CA SER A 553 -1.90 20.43 23.95
C SER A 553 -0.91 19.28 24.17
N THR A 554 0.28 19.62 24.67
CA THR A 554 1.27 18.66 25.14
C THR A 554 1.09 18.44 26.63
N GLY A 555 1.18 17.18 27.06
CA GLY A 555 0.87 16.79 28.44
C GLY A 555 -0.63 16.50 28.67
N ARG A 556 -1.08 16.58 29.93
CA ARG A 556 -2.46 16.25 30.35
C ARG A 556 -3.25 17.48 30.78
N ASP A 557 -2.95 18.66 30.23
CA ASP A 557 -3.71 19.88 30.53
C ASP A 557 -4.58 20.27 29.32
N PRO A 558 -5.89 19.98 29.36
CA PRO A 558 -6.82 20.40 28.32
C PRO A 558 -6.98 21.92 28.24
N GLU A 559 -6.75 22.67 29.34
CA GLU A 559 -6.98 24.12 29.40
C GLU A 559 -6.12 24.90 28.40
N ALA A 560 -4.93 24.40 28.06
CA ALA A 560 -4.06 24.98 27.04
C ALA A 560 -4.73 25.10 25.65
N THR A 561 -5.80 24.34 25.40
CA THR A 561 -6.58 24.39 24.15
C THR A 561 -7.84 25.28 24.23
N ARG A 562 -8.16 25.88 25.38
CA ARG A 562 -9.37 26.70 25.60
C ARG A 562 -9.49 27.81 24.57
N LYS A 563 -8.38 28.48 24.30
CA LYS A 563 -8.31 29.49 23.24
C LYS A 563 -8.73 28.94 21.88
N GLY A 564 -8.15 27.80 21.51
CA GLY A 564 -8.45 27.13 20.25
C GLY A 564 -9.94 26.78 20.14
N LEU A 565 -10.54 26.30 21.23
CA LEU A 565 -11.95 25.94 21.32
C LEU A 565 -12.88 27.16 21.14
N GLU A 566 -12.65 28.24 21.88
CA GLU A 566 -13.48 29.44 21.85
C GLU A 566 -13.41 30.14 20.48
N GLU A 567 -12.21 30.33 19.93
CA GLU A 567 -12.03 30.93 18.61
C GLU A 567 -12.65 30.04 17.51
N LEU A 568 -12.43 28.71 17.54
CA LEU A 568 -13.03 27.79 16.57
C LEU A 568 -14.55 27.81 16.65
N THR A 569 -15.11 27.95 17.85
CA THR A 569 -16.56 28.11 18.07
C THR A 569 -17.07 29.36 17.37
N GLY A 570 -16.37 30.50 17.49
CA GLY A 570 -16.71 31.72 16.76
C GLY A 570 -16.71 31.55 15.24
N VAL A 571 -15.70 30.85 14.70
CA VAL A 571 -15.59 30.52 13.27
C VAL A 571 -16.78 29.65 12.82
N TYR A 572 -17.10 28.59 13.57
CA TYR A 572 -18.24 27.71 13.31
C TYR A 572 -19.56 28.47 13.31
N LEU A 573 -19.79 29.34 14.31
CA LEU A 573 -20.99 30.16 14.40
C LEU A 573 -21.18 31.04 13.15
N HIS A 574 -20.10 31.58 12.60
CA HIS A 574 -20.19 32.36 11.36
C HIS A 574 -20.43 31.46 10.14
N GLN A 575 -19.78 30.30 10.07
CA GLN A 575 -20.02 29.31 9.02
C GLN A 575 -21.48 28.88 8.96
N GLN A 576 -22.05 28.48 10.09
CA GLN A 576 -23.45 28.09 10.19
C GLN A 576 -24.37 29.26 9.81
N ALA A 577 -24.05 30.47 10.26
CA ALA A 577 -24.82 31.65 9.92
C ALA A 577 -24.86 31.90 8.40
N VAL A 578 -23.71 31.81 7.71
CA VAL A 578 -23.62 31.97 6.26
C VAL A 578 -24.34 30.84 5.51
N ASN A 579 -24.07 29.60 5.90
CA ASN A 579 -24.49 28.43 5.14
C ASN A 579 -25.98 28.11 5.32
N LYS A 580 -26.51 28.29 6.54
CA LYS A 580 -27.86 27.83 6.92
C LYS A 580 -28.80 28.97 7.31
N THR A 581 -28.36 29.89 8.18
CA THR A 581 -29.27 30.93 8.71
C THR A 581 -29.57 32.02 7.67
N VAL A 582 -28.53 32.62 7.10
CA VAL A 582 -28.62 33.60 6.02
C VAL A 582 -28.73 32.89 4.66
N ASN A 583 -28.22 31.67 4.57
CA ASN A 583 -28.25 30.80 3.40
C ASN A 583 -27.75 31.50 2.12
N ARG A 584 -26.52 32.03 2.18
CA ARG A 584 -25.85 32.68 1.05
C ARG A 584 -25.63 31.71 -0.11
N SER A 585 -25.57 32.22 -1.34
CA SER A 585 -25.31 31.36 -2.51
C SER A 585 -23.84 30.96 -2.62
N VAL A 586 -22.91 31.81 -2.18
CA VAL A 586 -21.51 31.41 -1.94
C VAL A 586 -21.40 30.84 -0.52
N LYS A 587 -21.18 29.54 -0.40
CA LYS A 587 -20.99 28.86 0.90
C LYS A 587 -19.61 29.14 1.49
N LEU A 588 -19.52 29.02 2.82
CA LEU A 588 -18.27 29.07 3.56
C LEU A 588 -17.85 27.65 3.94
N ARG A 589 -16.70 27.23 3.40
CA ARG A 589 -15.98 26.03 3.84
C ARG A 589 -14.88 26.44 4.83
N VAL A 590 -14.73 25.71 5.92
CA VAL A 590 -13.70 25.99 6.94
C VAL A 590 -12.75 24.82 7.05
N LEU A 591 -11.45 25.05 6.87
CA LEU A 591 -10.42 24.06 7.21
C LEU A 591 -9.76 24.48 8.52
N THR A 592 -9.54 23.52 9.43
CA THR A 592 -8.81 23.78 10.66
C THR A 592 -7.32 23.52 10.46
N ALA A 593 -6.49 24.38 11.05
CA ALA A 593 -5.05 24.24 11.05
C ALA A 593 -4.52 24.35 12.48
N ASN A 594 -3.85 23.31 12.94
CA ASN A 594 -3.22 23.31 14.25
C ASN A 594 -1.82 23.89 14.19
N THR A 595 -1.57 24.87 15.05
CA THR A 595 -0.29 25.56 15.22
C THR A 595 0.52 25.07 16.43
N GLY A 596 0.10 23.95 17.04
CA GLY A 596 0.68 23.41 18.27
C GLY A 596 0.25 24.19 19.52
N GLN A 597 0.57 23.62 20.69
CA GLN A 597 0.32 24.25 21.98
C GLN A 597 0.95 25.65 22.01
N ASP A 598 0.23 26.62 22.58
CA ASP A 598 0.67 28.02 22.70
C ASP A 598 1.10 28.64 21.36
N MET A 599 0.69 28.05 20.23
CA MET A 599 1.11 28.48 18.90
C MET A 599 2.64 28.39 18.67
N LEU A 600 3.37 27.55 19.41
CA LEU A 600 4.83 27.43 19.28
C LEU A 600 5.29 26.69 18.00
N ARG A 601 4.36 26.23 17.16
CA ARG A 601 4.64 25.54 15.88
C ARG A 601 4.00 26.29 14.70
N GLN A 602 3.74 27.59 14.84
CA GLN A 602 3.10 28.45 13.83
C GLN A 602 3.74 28.35 12.44
N LEU A 603 5.08 28.43 12.32
CA LEU A 603 5.72 28.37 11.00
C LEU A 603 5.51 27.05 10.28
N THR A 604 5.46 25.95 11.03
CA THR A 604 5.19 24.62 10.46
C THR A 604 3.77 24.56 9.91
N ALA A 605 2.79 25.03 10.69
CA ALA A 605 1.41 25.08 10.27
C ALA A 605 1.21 26.00 9.05
N VAL A 606 1.78 27.22 9.06
CA VAL A 606 1.69 28.18 7.95
C VAL A 606 2.25 27.60 6.65
N ARG A 607 3.39 26.89 6.69
CA ARG A 607 3.92 26.19 5.50
C ARG A 607 2.92 25.17 4.96
N LYS A 608 2.24 24.41 5.83
CA LYS A 608 1.20 23.47 5.43
C LYS A 608 -0.04 24.16 4.86
N ILE A 609 -0.45 25.29 5.43
CA ILE A 609 -1.52 26.13 4.87
C ILE A 609 -1.18 26.57 3.44
N ILE A 610 0.05 27.04 3.21
CA ILE A 610 0.51 27.44 1.87
C ILE A 610 0.53 26.25 0.90
N GLU A 611 0.98 25.07 1.34
CA GLU A 611 0.94 23.85 0.53
C GLU A 611 -0.50 23.44 0.13
N VAL A 612 -1.47 23.63 1.03
CA VAL A 612 -2.90 23.38 0.75
C VAL A 612 -3.45 24.43 -0.21
N ALA A 613 -3.22 25.72 0.04
CA ALA A 613 -3.72 26.80 -0.81
C ALA A 613 -3.19 26.74 -2.26
N ARG A 614 -1.96 26.22 -2.45
CA ARG A 614 -1.40 25.98 -3.80
C ARG A 614 -2.14 24.89 -4.58
N ARG A 615 -2.74 23.91 -3.89
CA ARG A 615 -3.50 22.80 -4.49
C ARG A 615 -4.99 23.10 -4.58
N ASP A 616 -5.51 23.89 -3.63
CA ASP A 616 -6.91 24.25 -3.54
C ASP A 616 -7.12 25.76 -3.72
N PRO A 617 -7.52 26.20 -4.93
CA PRO A 617 -7.71 27.62 -5.24
C PRO A 617 -8.93 28.24 -4.56
N THR A 618 -9.75 27.46 -3.85
CA THR A 618 -10.85 28.01 -3.05
C THR A 618 -10.35 28.57 -1.72
N VAL A 619 -9.11 28.30 -1.31
CA VAL A 619 -8.52 28.90 -0.10
C VAL A 619 -8.25 30.38 -0.35
N VAL A 620 -8.95 31.24 0.39
CA VAL A 620 -8.95 32.69 0.19
C VAL A 620 -8.15 33.46 1.24
N GLY A 621 -7.82 32.85 2.38
CA GLY A 621 -7.08 33.50 3.46
C GLY A 621 -7.10 32.69 4.76
N VAL A 622 -6.45 33.26 5.77
CA VAL A 622 -6.29 32.68 7.10
C VAL A 622 -7.01 33.54 8.14
N VAL A 623 -7.72 32.90 9.07
CA VAL A 623 -8.26 33.51 10.29
C VAL A 623 -7.54 32.92 11.49
N GLY A 624 -7.20 33.73 12.49
CA GLY A 624 -6.55 33.26 13.73
C GLY A 624 -5.11 33.74 13.85
N LEU A 625 -4.18 32.84 14.20
CA LEU A 625 -2.81 33.18 14.64
C LEU A 625 -2.81 34.21 15.79
N GLY A 626 -3.75 34.05 16.73
CA GLY A 626 -4.08 35.06 17.73
C GLY A 626 -3.06 35.27 18.85
N ARG A 627 -1.86 34.66 18.82
CA ARG A 627 -0.82 34.89 19.85
C ARG A 627 0.38 35.53 19.17
N ASN A 628 0.87 36.61 19.77
CA ASN A 628 2.13 37.22 19.39
C ASN A 628 3.28 36.39 19.92
N THR A 629 4.10 35.90 19.01
CA THR A 629 5.28 35.07 19.26
C THR A 629 6.46 35.64 18.50
N ASP A 630 7.67 35.20 18.82
CA ASP A 630 8.86 35.54 18.02
C ASP A 630 8.76 35.10 16.55
N GLU A 631 7.91 34.11 16.25
CA GLU A 631 7.68 33.60 14.90
C GLU A 631 6.56 34.34 14.13
N SER A 632 5.84 35.27 14.78
CA SER A 632 4.64 35.89 14.21
C SER A 632 4.93 36.75 12.96
N ASP A 633 6.04 37.49 12.96
CA ASP A 633 6.49 38.29 11.82
C ASP A 633 6.81 37.39 10.61
N ASP A 634 7.55 36.30 10.85
CA ASP A 634 7.91 35.33 9.81
C ASP A 634 6.66 34.62 9.26
N ALA A 635 5.71 34.29 10.12
CA ALA A 635 4.43 33.71 9.72
C ALA A 635 3.64 34.68 8.81
N ALA A 636 3.54 35.96 9.20
CA ALA A 636 2.89 36.98 8.40
C ALA A 636 3.60 37.21 7.06
N ALA A 637 4.94 37.23 7.06
CA ALA A 637 5.77 37.36 5.86
C ALA A 637 5.60 36.19 4.88
N LEU A 638 5.53 34.95 5.38
CA LEU A 638 5.31 33.76 4.57
C LEU A 638 3.93 33.75 3.91
N LEU A 639 2.88 34.11 4.65
CA LEU A 639 1.53 34.24 4.08
C LEU A 639 1.47 35.35 3.03
N ARG A 640 2.14 36.50 3.28
CA ARG A 640 2.27 37.60 2.32
C ARG A 640 2.90 37.13 1.02
N ALA A 641 4.02 36.42 1.11
CA ALA A 641 4.73 35.90 -0.05
C ALA A 641 3.90 34.86 -0.83
N ALA A 642 2.98 34.16 -0.15
CA ALA A 642 2.03 33.24 -0.76
C ALA A 642 0.76 33.93 -1.31
N GLY A 643 0.60 35.25 -1.14
CA GLY A 643 -0.58 35.98 -1.57
C GLY A 643 -1.83 35.73 -0.71
N LEU A 644 -1.65 35.28 0.54
CA LEU A 644 -2.73 34.97 1.47
C LEU A 644 -2.88 36.10 2.52
N PRO A 645 -4.07 36.72 2.63
CA PRO A 645 -4.36 37.62 3.74
C PRO A 645 -4.54 36.85 5.05
N LEU A 646 -4.19 37.50 6.15
CA LEU A 646 -4.37 37.03 7.52
C LEU A 646 -5.31 38.00 8.24
N VAL A 647 -6.52 37.54 8.57
CA VAL A 647 -7.45 38.28 9.44
C VAL A 647 -7.29 37.75 10.87
N ASN A 648 -6.56 38.50 11.68
CA ASN A 648 -6.18 38.07 13.01
C ASN A 648 -7.29 38.30 14.04
N THR A 649 -7.45 37.33 14.94
CA THR A 649 -8.44 37.35 16.01
C THR A 649 -7.98 38.19 17.20
N THR A 650 -7.04 37.68 17.99
CA THR A 650 -6.73 38.21 19.34
C THR A 650 -5.29 38.68 19.53
N ASN A 651 -4.48 38.69 18.49
CA ASN A 651 -3.10 39.18 18.61
C ASN A 651 -3.13 40.71 18.59
N SER A 652 -2.75 41.30 19.71
CA SER A 652 -2.75 42.73 19.96
C SER A 652 -1.44 43.42 19.57
N SER A 653 -0.54 42.76 18.84
CA SER A 653 0.73 43.38 18.42
C SER A 653 0.48 44.72 17.73
N SER A 654 1.29 45.71 18.11
CA SER A 654 1.27 47.01 17.45
C SER A 654 2.15 47.00 16.19
N ASP A 655 3.11 46.08 16.10
CA ASP A 655 4.06 45.97 14.99
C ASP A 655 3.45 45.28 13.77
N LEU A 656 2.77 44.15 13.96
CA LEU A 656 2.20 43.35 12.86
C LEU A 656 1.34 44.16 11.87
N PRO A 657 0.33 44.96 12.29
CA PRO A 657 -0.45 45.77 11.37
C PRO A 657 0.33 46.95 10.75
N ARG A 658 1.45 47.39 11.36
CA ARG A 658 2.32 48.44 10.77
C ARG A 658 3.20 47.87 9.66
N ASP A 659 3.73 46.67 9.85
CA ASP A 659 4.80 46.11 9.02
C ASP A 659 4.29 45.17 7.92
N PHE A 660 3.09 44.60 8.08
CA PHE A 660 2.54 43.58 7.17
C PHE A 660 1.21 44.00 6.53
N PRO A 661 1.19 44.35 5.23
CA PRO A 661 -0.04 44.80 4.55
C PRO A 661 -1.07 43.69 4.32
N ASN A 662 -0.68 42.42 4.50
CA ASN A 662 -1.60 41.28 4.48
C ASN A 662 -2.20 40.96 5.85
N TYR A 663 -1.86 41.72 6.89
CA TYR A 663 -2.33 41.52 8.26
C TYR A 663 -3.51 42.47 8.57
N PHE A 664 -4.61 41.91 9.04
CA PHE A 664 -5.83 42.63 9.39
C PHE A 664 -6.26 42.25 10.81
N GLY A 665 -5.87 43.04 11.81
CA GLY A 665 -6.16 42.77 13.22
C GLY A 665 -7.54 43.25 13.66
N LEU A 666 -8.22 42.47 14.51
CA LEU A 666 -9.47 42.89 15.16
C LEU A 666 -9.29 43.32 16.62
N ALA A 667 -8.29 42.78 17.31
CA ALA A 667 -7.95 43.19 18.67
C ALA A 667 -7.37 44.60 18.68
N ALA A 668 -7.70 45.37 19.72
CA ALA A 668 -7.03 46.64 19.97
C ALA A 668 -5.53 46.40 20.16
N THR A 669 -4.70 47.21 19.52
CA THR A 669 -3.25 47.06 19.62
C THR A 669 -2.75 47.41 21.02
N ASP A 670 -1.60 46.89 21.45
CA ASP A 670 -1.01 47.18 22.76
C ASP A 670 -0.85 48.71 22.99
N GLU A 671 -0.50 49.46 21.94
CA GLU A 671 -0.48 50.93 21.96
C GLU A 671 -1.87 51.56 22.16
N GLU A 672 -2.91 51.03 21.52
CA GLU A 672 -4.29 51.52 21.67
C GLU A 672 -4.87 51.18 23.06
N GLN A 673 -4.59 49.98 23.57
CA GLN A 673 -4.97 49.55 24.92
C GLN A 673 -4.31 50.44 25.97
N THR A 674 -3.00 50.66 25.86
CA THR A 674 -2.24 51.49 26.81
C THR A 674 -2.60 52.96 26.68
N TYR A 675 -2.94 53.46 25.50
CA TYR A 675 -3.53 54.81 25.35
C TYR A 675 -4.79 54.97 26.23
N ALA A 676 -5.72 54.02 26.14
CA ALA A 676 -6.97 54.06 26.91
C ALA A 676 -6.72 53.90 28.42
N LEU A 677 -5.82 53.00 28.84
CA LEU A 677 -5.38 52.89 30.24
C LEU A 677 -4.72 54.18 30.74
N GLY A 678 -3.97 54.87 29.88
CA GLY A 678 -3.33 56.16 30.17
C GLY A 678 -4.31 57.28 30.54
N LEU A 679 -5.54 57.24 30.02
CA LEU A 679 -6.59 58.19 30.40
C LEU A 679 -7.02 58.03 31.86
N VAL A 680 -7.06 56.79 32.34
CA VAL A 680 -7.34 56.43 33.73
C VAL A 680 -6.11 56.74 34.60
N ALA A 681 -4.92 56.30 34.17
CA ALA A 681 -3.67 56.49 34.88
C ALA A 681 -3.36 57.98 35.14
N ARG A 682 -3.60 58.86 34.15
CA ARG A 682 -3.42 60.31 34.29
C ARG A 682 -4.36 60.93 35.33
N GLN A 683 -5.61 60.46 35.40
CA GLN A 683 -6.56 60.94 36.40
C GLN A 683 -6.16 60.50 37.82
N ILE A 684 -5.58 59.30 37.96
CA ILE A 684 -5.04 58.79 39.23
C ILE A 684 -3.80 59.60 39.62
N ALA A 685 -2.83 59.77 38.71
CA ALA A 685 -1.58 60.50 38.95
C ALA A 685 -1.82 61.93 39.45
N ARG A 686 -2.83 62.63 38.93
CA ARG A 686 -3.20 64.00 39.35
C ARG A 686 -3.68 64.11 40.80
N LYS A 687 -4.10 63.00 41.42
CA LYS A 687 -4.56 62.96 42.81
C LYS A 687 -3.42 62.61 43.79
N LEU A 688 -2.24 62.25 43.28
CA LEU A 688 -1.10 61.81 44.08
C LEU A 688 -0.06 62.92 44.23
N GLU A 689 0.55 63.00 45.40
CA GLU A 689 1.72 63.85 45.63
C GLU A 689 2.97 63.10 45.16
N ARG A 690 3.57 63.55 44.05
CA ARG A 690 4.74 62.94 43.40
C ARG A 690 4.49 61.49 42.92
N PRO A 691 3.55 61.23 41.99
CA PRO A 691 3.20 59.87 41.55
C PRO A 691 4.43 59.04 41.10
N HIS A 692 4.60 57.84 41.65
CA HIS A 692 5.70 56.91 41.31
C HIS A 692 5.17 55.57 40.78
N ALA A 693 5.80 55.03 39.73
CA ALA A 693 5.41 53.75 39.14
C ALA A 693 6.58 52.89 38.69
N ILE A 694 6.34 51.59 38.57
CA ILE A 694 7.30 50.58 38.08
C ILE A 694 6.61 49.73 37.00
N VAL A 695 7.40 49.22 36.05
CA VAL A 695 6.97 48.17 35.11
C VAL A 695 7.53 46.84 35.60
N LEU A 696 6.65 45.84 35.68
CA LEU A 696 6.97 44.46 36.03
C LEU A 696 6.67 43.56 34.84
N SER A 697 7.71 42.96 34.25
CA SER A 697 7.62 42.17 33.03
C SER A 697 8.20 40.77 33.18
N ARG A 698 7.79 39.84 32.30
CA ARG A 698 8.52 38.57 32.14
C ARG A 698 9.93 38.86 31.62
N LYS A 699 10.89 38.07 32.09
CA LYS A 699 12.27 38.14 31.60
C LYS A 699 12.39 37.48 30.23
N ASP A 700 12.95 38.22 29.28
CA ASP A 700 13.30 37.71 27.95
C ASP A 700 14.38 36.61 28.08
N ARG A 701 13.99 35.33 27.95
CA ARG A 701 14.90 34.17 28.01
C ARG A 701 14.83 33.37 26.71
N ASN A 702 15.94 32.73 26.34
CA ASN A 702 15.97 31.71 25.28
C ASN A 702 15.03 30.55 25.65
N GLY A 703 13.79 30.58 25.15
CA GLY A 703 12.77 29.56 25.38
C GLY A 703 11.36 30.10 25.70
N ASP A 704 11.24 31.36 26.13
CA ASP A 704 9.96 32.05 26.19
C ASP A 704 9.79 32.82 24.87
N LEU A 705 9.03 32.24 23.92
CA LEU A 705 8.81 32.82 22.59
C LEU A 705 7.71 33.92 22.63
N ASP A 706 7.41 34.47 23.81
CA ASP A 706 6.29 35.37 24.07
C ASP A 706 6.64 36.84 23.83
N ARG A 707 6.51 37.27 22.57
CA ARG A 707 6.73 38.67 22.17
C ARG A 707 5.70 39.65 22.74
N TYR A 708 4.50 39.19 23.10
CA TYR A 708 3.44 40.05 23.64
C TYR A 708 3.87 40.74 24.95
N THR A 709 4.52 40.03 25.87
CA THR A 709 4.91 40.65 27.15
C THR A 709 5.99 41.71 26.99
N ALA A 710 6.86 41.57 25.99
CA ALA A 710 7.85 42.60 25.65
C ALA A 710 7.20 43.85 25.05
N GLU A 711 6.28 43.70 24.08
CA GLU A 711 5.54 44.84 23.52
C GLU A 711 4.70 45.57 24.59
N GLN A 712 4.01 44.82 25.46
CA GLN A 712 3.25 45.35 26.59
C GLN A 712 4.12 46.09 27.62
N ARG A 713 5.33 45.59 27.92
CA ARG A 713 6.31 46.29 28.78
C ARG A 713 6.62 47.67 28.22
N ASP A 714 6.94 47.73 26.93
CA ASP A 714 7.39 48.96 26.29
C ASP A 714 6.24 49.96 26.12
N ALA A 715 5.06 49.49 25.73
CA ALA A 715 3.84 50.31 25.65
C ALA A 715 3.39 50.82 27.03
N GLY A 716 3.37 49.94 28.04
CA GLY A 716 3.01 50.28 29.42
C GLY A 716 3.96 51.30 30.05
N ARG A 717 5.27 51.14 29.82
CA ARG A 717 6.30 52.11 30.23
C ARG A 717 6.04 53.49 29.61
N ALA A 718 5.78 53.54 28.30
CA ALA A 718 5.51 54.78 27.60
C ALA A 718 4.24 55.46 28.14
N MET A 719 3.19 54.68 28.38
CA MET A 719 1.93 55.14 28.95
C MET A 719 2.09 55.74 30.36
N LEU A 720 2.80 55.06 31.26
CA LEU A 720 2.99 55.55 32.63
C LEU A 720 3.77 56.88 32.63
N ARG A 721 4.84 56.98 31.82
CA ARG A 721 5.60 58.22 31.66
C ARG A 721 4.73 59.34 31.12
N ALA A 722 3.94 59.07 30.06
CA ALA A 722 3.03 60.06 29.46
C ALA A 722 1.86 60.44 30.38
N SER A 723 1.57 59.63 31.40
CA SER A 723 0.52 59.87 32.39
C SER A 723 0.99 60.70 33.60
N GLY A 724 2.30 60.97 33.69
CA GLY A 724 2.90 61.84 34.70
C GLY A 724 3.54 61.11 35.88
N PHE A 725 3.76 59.80 35.80
CA PHE A 725 4.47 59.05 36.84
C PHE A 725 5.99 59.20 36.69
N ALA A 726 6.69 59.36 37.81
CA ALA A 726 8.12 59.12 37.90
C ALA A 726 8.37 57.61 37.89
N LEU A 727 9.21 57.14 36.97
CA LEU A 727 9.47 55.71 36.80
C LEU A 727 10.67 55.25 37.62
N GLY A 728 10.49 54.17 38.37
CA GLY A 728 11.58 53.36 38.89
C GLY A 728 12.22 52.49 37.80
N PRO A 729 13.30 51.74 38.12
CA PRO A 729 13.85 50.76 37.19
C PRO A 729 12.82 49.68 36.88
N ASP A 730 12.84 49.17 35.65
CA ASP A 730 12.06 47.99 35.29
C ASP A 730 12.50 46.80 36.13
N VAL A 731 11.52 45.98 36.49
CA VAL A 731 11.74 44.76 37.26
C VAL A 731 11.25 43.59 36.43
N ASP A 732 12.09 42.56 36.29
CA ASP A 732 11.72 41.35 35.58
C ASP A 732 11.48 40.19 36.55
N PHE A 733 10.61 39.26 36.15
CA PHE A 733 10.40 37.98 36.82
C PHE A 733 10.62 36.79 35.88
N ASP A 734 11.03 35.68 36.48
CA ASP A 734 11.30 34.44 35.75
C ASP A 734 10.09 33.49 35.77
N LEU A 735 10.02 32.60 34.78
CA LEU A 735 9.10 31.46 34.77
C LEU A 735 9.84 30.19 35.27
N ALA A 736 9.42 29.65 36.41
CA ALA A 736 10.01 28.46 37.03
C ALA A 736 8.90 27.47 37.47
N GLY A 737 8.20 26.88 36.49
CA GLY A 737 6.95 26.13 36.73
C GLY A 737 5.76 27.03 37.08
N GLY A 738 5.85 28.31 36.73
CA GLY A 738 4.92 29.40 37.05
C GLY A 738 5.68 30.72 37.29
N ALA A 739 4.97 31.83 37.46
CA ALA A 739 5.58 33.13 37.70
C ALA A 739 6.32 33.19 39.05
N SER A 740 7.65 33.34 39.00
CA SER A 740 8.52 33.46 40.17
C SER A 740 8.59 34.92 40.63
N LEU A 741 7.58 35.34 41.39
CA LEU A 741 7.38 36.74 41.76
C LEU A 741 7.88 37.13 43.15
N ASN A 742 8.26 36.17 44.01
CA ASN A 742 8.64 36.45 45.40
C ASN A 742 9.82 37.43 45.52
N ALA A 743 10.93 37.17 44.83
CA ALA A 743 12.11 38.05 44.89
C ALA A 743 11.87 39.42 44.23
N PRO A 744 11.30 39.51 42.99
CA PRO A 744 10.90 40.78 42.40
C PRO A 744 10.00 41.63 43.30
N LEU A 745 8.95 41.02 43.87
CA LEU A 745 8.01 41.74 44.73
C LEU A 745 8.61 42.14 46.08
N THR A 746 9.51 41.33 46.65
CA THR A 746 10.28 41.74 47.85
C THR A 746 11.08 43.01 47.55
N GLY A 747 11.79 43.05 46.41
CA GLY A 747 12.53 44.24 45.98
C GLY A 747 11.65 45.47 45.79
N ILE A 748 10.47 45.31 45.19
CA ILE A 748 9.51 46.40 44.97
C ILE A 748 8.90 46.90 46.29
N CYS A 749 8.44 45.98 47.14
CA CYS A 749 7.68 46.30 48.36
C CYS A 749 8.56 46.78 49.52
N GLN A 750 9.85 46.44 49.52
CA GLN A 750 10.81 46.87 50.54
C GLN A 750 11.73 48.01 50.06
N ALA A 751 11.52 48.52 48.84
CA ALA A 751 12.24 49.69 48.35
C ALA A 751 12.00 50.92 49.26
N GLU A 752 12.97 51.84 49.29
CA GLU A 752 12.84 53.12 50.01
C GLU A 752 11.56 53.86 49.61
N ARG A 753 11.17 53.73 48.34
CA ARG A 753 9.91 54.23 47.80
C ARG A 753 9.12 53.14 47.08
N VAL A 754 8.14 52.57 47.78
CA VAL A 754 7.13 51.67 47.19
C VAL A 754 6.32 52.42 46.12
N PRO A 755 6.06 51.84 44.93
CA PRO A 755 5.29 52.49 43.88
C PRO A 755 3.83 52.73 44.27
N ASP A 756 3.24 53.76 43.68
CA ASP A 756 1.80 54.03 43.76
C ASP A 756 1.04 53.28 42.65
N ALA A 757 1.72 53.02 41.53
CA ALA A 757 1.20 52.22 40.42
C ALA A 757 2.23 51.22 39.86
N LEU A 758 1.74 50.09 39.38
CA LEU A 758 2.54 49.05 38.71
C LEU A 758 1.91 48.72 37.36
N TYR A 759 2.69 48.76 36.28
CA TYR A 759 2.26 48.15 35.01
C TYR A 759 2.73 46.70 34.98
N PHE A 760 1.80 45.76 34.91
CA PHE A 760 2.08 44.34 34.85
C PHE A 760 2.01 43.84 33.40
N ALA A 761 3.18 43.59 32.82
CA ALA A 761 3.35 43.01 31.48
C ALA A 761 3.57 41.49 31.59
N GLY A 762 2.54 40.79 32.07
CA GLY A 762 2.48 39.32 32.14
C GLY A 762 1.22 38.78 31.49
N ARG A 763 0.93 37.49 31.72
CA ARG A 763 -0.28 36.82 31.24
C ARG A 763 -1.24 36.53 32.40
N VAL A 764 -2.46 36.10 32.06
CA VAL A 764 -3.50 35.75 33.03
C VAL A 764 -3.03 34.72 34.07
N GLU A 765 -2.22 33.73 33.68
CA GLU A 765 -1.72 32.69 34.58
C GLU A 765 -0.75 33.22 35.65
N ASP A 766 -0.13 34.38 35.42
CA ASP A 766 0.83 34.97 36.36
C ASP A 766 0.14 35.80 37.46
N VAL A 767 -1.09 36.24 37.21
CA VAL A 767 -1.79 37.26 38.02
C VAL A 767 -2.07 36.75 39.43
N ARG A 768 -2.41 35.46 39.58
CA ARG A 768 -2.63 34.86 40.90
C ARG A 768 -1.37 34.95 41.77
N ALA A 769 -0.20 34.70 41.20
CA ALA A 769 1.07 34.80 41.91
C ALA A 769 1.40 36.26 42.26
N LEU A 770 1.10 37.21 41.36
CA LEU A 770 1.23 38.64 41.61
C LEU A 770 0.36 39.08 42.79
N MET A 771 -0.94 38.76 42.76
CA MET A 771 -1.90 39.20 43.77
C MET A 771 -1.62 38.57 45.14
N ARG A 772 -1.16 37.31 45.17
CA ARG A 772 -0.67 36.67 46.39
C ARG A 772 0.54 37.41 46.95
N GLY A 773 1.57 37.64 46.13
CA GLY A 773 2.79 38.31 46.56
C GLY A 773 2.54 39.75 47.05
N LEU A 774 1.65 40.50 46.39
CA LEU A 774 1.24 41.83 46.84
C LEU A 774 0.46 41.82 48.17
N SER A 775 -0.28 40.74 48.45
CA SER A 775 -1.03 40.58 49.71
C SER A 775 -0.16 40.15 50.89
N GLU A 776 0.94 39.43 50.62
CA GLU A 776 1.77 38.80 51.66
C GLU A 776 3.04 39.62 51.97
N THR A 777 3.53 40.42 51.03
CA THR A 777 4.84 41.10 51.18
C THR A 777 4.73 42.40 51.99
N THR A 778 5.53 42.48 53.07
CA THR A 778 5.69 43.69 53.90
C THR A 778 6.02 44.91 53.05
N GLY A 779 5.26 46.00 53.24
CA GLY A 779 5.40 47.27 52.52
C GLY A 779 4.37 47.48 51.40
N CYS A 780 3.84 46.41 50.81
CA CYS A 780 2.72 46.48 49.85
C CYS A 780 1.36 46.13 50.47
N TRP A 781 1.30 45.15 51.39
CA TRP A 781 0.03 44.58 51.86
C TRP A 781 -0.95 45.58 52.49
N ASN A 782 -0.46 46.66 53.12
CA ASN A 782 -1.26 47.70 53.77
C ASN A 782 -1.29 49.03 52.99
N ARG A 783 -0.78 49.06 51.76
CA ARG A 783 -0.71 50.27 50.93
C ARG A 783 -1.68 50.15 49.75
N ALA A 784 -2.37 51.25 49.44
CA ALA A 784 -3.17 51.32 48.23
C ALA A 784 -2.25 51.30 47.00
N LEU A 785 -2.42 50.29 46.14
CA LEU A 785 -1.62 50.12 44.92
C LEU A 785 -2.56 50.02 43.72
N THR A 786 -2.21 50.72 42.63
CA THR A 786 -2.89 50.55 41.34
C THR A 786 -2.08 49.61 40.45
N VAL A 787 -2.72 48.60 39.86
CA VAL A 787 -2.09 47.74 38.85
C VAL A 787 -2.77 47.98 37.51
N PHE A 788 -1.98 48.22 36.45
CA PHE A 788 -2.45 48.30 35.07
C PHE A 788 -1.94 47.09 34.29
N THR A 789 -2.73 46.52 33.39
CA THR A 789 -2.31 45.40 32.53
C THR A 789 -3.11 45.34 31.22
N GLY A 790 -2.66 44.49 30.29
CA GLY A 790 -3.23 44.35 28.96
C GLY A 790 -4.51 43.52 28.89
N ASP A 791 -4.87 43.12 27.67
CA ASP A 791 -6.10 42.41 27.33
C ASP A 791 -6.13 40.91 27.65
N ASP A 792 -4.97 40.28 27.84
CA ASP A 792 -4.87 38.85 28.17
C ASP A 792 -5.70 38.48 29.42
N LEU A 793 -5.88 39.46 30.33
CA LEU A 793 -6.67 39.33 31.55
C LEU A 793 -8.18 39.16 31.30
N THR A 794 -8.67 39.40 30.09
CA THR A 794 -10.06 39.17 29.72
C THR A 794 -10.52 37.71 29.94
N LYS A 795 -9.56 36.77 30.01
CA LYS A 795 -9.80 35.34 30.20
C LYS A 795 -10.19 34.97 31.62
N ASP A 796 -9.94 35.84 32.60
CA ASP A 796 -10.27 35.58 34.00
C ASP A 796 -11.66 36.15 34.36
N THR A 797 -12.48 35.34 35.00
CA THR A 797 -13.80 35.75 35.50
C THR A 797 -13.73 36.42 36.86
N PHE A 798 -12.61 36.31 37.58
CA PHE A 798 -12.38 36.81 38.95
C PHE A 798 -13.45 36.35 39.95
N SER A 799 -14.04 35.18 39.72
CA SER A 799 -15.11 34.63 40.58
C SER A 799 -14.61 34.23 41.98
N ASP A 800 -13.31 33.96 42.13
CA ASP A 800 -12.68 33.66 43.42
C ASP A 800 -12.20 34.94 44.12
N SER A 801 -12.65 35.15 45.35
CA SER A 801 -12.22 36.23 46.24
C SER A 801 -10.70 36.30 46.48
N ALA A 802 -9.99 35.18 46.35
CA ALA A 802 -8.54 35.10 46.51
C ALA A 802 -7.78 35.60 45.27
N SER A 803 -8.47 35.90 44.16
CA SER A 803 -7.87 36.29 42.88
C SER A 803 -7.27 37.70 42.85
N ILE A 804 -7.69 38.60 43.75
CA ILE A 804 -7.26 40.02 43.80
C ILE A 804 -6.90 40.41 45.24
N ALA A 805 -5.83 41.18 45.45
CA ALA A 805 -5.43 41.67 46.78
C ALA A 805 -6.35 42.79 47.31
N THR A 806 -6.61 42.87 48.62
CA THR A 806 -7.63 43.79 49.21
C THR A 806 -7.33 45.26 48.94
N ASN A 807 -6.05 45.66 48.98
CA ASN A 807 -5.62 47.05 48.79
C ASN A 807 -5.13 47.33 47.36
N VAL A 808 -5.42 46.44 46.41
CA VAL A 808 -5.06 46.61 45.00
C VAL A 808 -6.29 46.96 44.19
N THR A 809 -6.17 48.00 43.36
CA THR A 809 -7.11 48.28 42.27
C THR A 809 -6.46 47.88 40.95
N LEU A 810 -7.04 46.89 40.27
CA LEU A 810 -6.53 46.39 39.00
C LEU A 810 -7.34 46.98 37.85
N TYR A 811 -6.67 47.58 36.87
CA TYR A 811 -7.25 48.04 35.62
C TYR A 811 -6.67 47.22 34.48
N HIS A 812 -7.52 46.72 33.61
CA HIS A 812 -7.10 45.99 32.42
C HIS A 812 -7.91 46.37 31.19
N SER A 813 -7.33 46.19 30.01
CA SER A 813 -8.11 46.27 28.77
C SER A 813 -8.94 44.99 28.59
N SER A 814 -10.09 45.07 27.94
CA SER A 814 -10.82 43.90 27.46
C SER A 814 -10.46 43.64 26.01
N LEU A 815 -10.49 42.38 25.59
CA LEU A 815 -10.31 42.01 24.19
C LEU A 815 -11.50 42.45 23.30
N ALA A 816 -12.73 42.42 23.83
CA ALA A 816 -13.93 42.79 23.09
C ALA A 816 -14.93 43.56 23.96
N PRO A 817 -15.57 44.63 23.44
CA PRO A 817 -16.54 45.42 24.19
C PRO A 817 -17.95 44.82 24.08
N LEU A 818 -18.18 43.70 24.77
CA LEU A 818 -19.38 42.85 24.63
C LEU A 818 -20.71 43.59 24.84
N ASP A 819 -20.72 44.61 25.68
CA ASP A 819 -21.89 45.42 26.04
C ASP A 819 -22.15 46.59 25.08
N ARG A 820 -21.25 46.85 24.12
CA ARG A 820 -21.30 48.04 23.25
C ARG A 820 -21.42 47.72 21.76
N GLY A 821 -21.44 46.45 21.36
CA GLY A 821 -21.56 46.02 19.97
C GLY A 821 -22.85 46.46 19.29
N THR A 822 -22.87 46.43 17.95
CA THR A 822 -24.04 46.85 17.14
C THR A 822 -24.98 45.69 16.81
N ASN A 823 -24.59 44.44 17.11
CA ASN A 823 -25.42 43.25 16.88
C ASN A 823 -25.66 42.45 18.18
N PRO A 824 -26.56 42.89 19.07
CA PRO A 824 -26.90 42.15 20.29
C PRO A 824 -27.63 40.83 20.03
N GLY A 825 -28.23 40.65 18.84
CA GLY A 825 -28.91 39.40 18.45
C GLY A 825 -27.97 38.21 18.34
N PHE A 826 -26.70 38.47 18.00
CA PHE A 826 -25.64 37.45 17.91
C PHE A 826 -25.60 36.51 19.13
N TYR A 827 -25.66 37.06 20.35
CA TYR A 827 -25.52 36.27 21.56
C TYR A 827 -26.63 35.22 21.72
N ALA A 828 -27.88 35.63 21.47
CA ALA A 828 -29.03 34.73 21.52
C ALA A 828 -28.98 33.66 20.41
N ASP A 829 -28.52 34.04 19.21
CA ASP A 829 -28.41 33.14 18.06
C ASP A 829 -27.29 32.11 18.25
N ALA A 830 -26.18 32.53 18.84
CA ALA A 830 -25.07 31.66 19.22
C ALA A 830 -25.52 30.59 20.23
N HIS A 831 -26.26 30.97 21.28
CA HIS A 831 -26.82 29.98 22.21
C HIS A 831 -27.75 28.99 21.53
N ARG A 832 -28.65 29.45 20.65
CA ARG A 832 -29.57 28.54 19.93
C ARG A 832 -28.80 27.57 19.04
N THR A 833 -27.79 28.06 18.34
CA THR A 833 -26.94 27.26 17.45
C THR A 833 -26.15 26.21 18.21
N LEU A 834 -25.51 26.60 19.32
CA LEU A 834 -24.73 25.67 20.12
C LEU A 834 -25.61 24.63 20.84
N ARG A 835 -26.77 25.03 21.38
CA ARG A 835 -27.71 24.07 21.98
C ARG A 835 -28.18 23.01 20.98
N ALA A 836 -28.32 23.35 19.71
CA ALA A 836 -28.69 22.37 18.67
C ALA A 836 -27.63 21.28 18.45
N LEU A 837 -26.40 21.47 18.92
CA LEU A 837 -25.35 20.44 18.90
C LEU A 837 -25.43 19.50 20.11
N LEU A 838 -26.16 19.87 21.16
CA LEU A 838 -26.35 19.07 22.38
C LEU A 838 -27.60 18.20 22.27
N ASP A 839 -27.59 17.08 23.01
CA ASP A 839 -28.82 16.31 23.25
C ASP A 839 -29.76 17.16 24.15
N GLU A 840 -31.08 17.13 23.91
CA GLU A 840 -32.05 18.04 24.57
C GLU A 840 -31.95 18.11 26.10
N GLU A 841 -31.44 17.06 26.76
CA GLU A 841 -31.31 16.97 28.22
C GLU A 841 -30.06 17.67 28.81
N LYS A 842 -29.08 18.09 27.99
CA LYS A 842 -27.77 18.58 28.48
C LYS A 842 -27.53 20.09 28.36
N GLY A 843 -28.44 20.84 27.74
CA GLY A 843 -28.25 22.26 27.49
C GLY A 843 -28.56 23.14 28.70
N THR A 844 -27.61 23.98 29.14
CA THR A 844 -27.85 25.04 30.13
C THR A 844 -28.68 26.19 29.55
N ALA A 845 -29.75 26.56 30.25
CA ALA A 845 -30.59 27.69 29.87
C ALA A 845 -29.89 29.01 30.23
N LEU A 846 -30.11 30.04 29.40
CA LEU A 846 -29.69 31.42 29.70
C LEU A 846 -30.37 31.87 31.00
N ALA A 847 -29.60 32.45 31.92
CA ALA A 847 -30.13 32.97 33.18
C ALA A 847 -31.17 34.08 32.92
N ALA A 848 -32.38 33.92 33.47
CA ALA A 848 -33.46 34.87 33.27
C ALA A 848 -33.10 36.26 33.86
N GLY A 849 -33.29 37.32 33.08
CA GLY A 849 -33.12 38.71 33.53
C GLY A 849 -31.70 39.27 33.40
N ARG A 850 -30.70 38.49 32.97
CA ARG A 850 -29.35 38.99 32.63
C ARG A 850 -29.17 39.13 31.12
N PRO A 851 -28.45 40.16 30.62
CA PRO A 851 -28.11 40.26 29.21
C PRO A 851 -27.29 39.04 28.76
N ALA A 852 -27.59 38.50 27.58
CA ALA A 852 -26.92 37.30 27.06
C ALA A 852 -25.41 37.48 26.83
N TYR A 853 -24.93 38.71 26.65
CA TYR A 853 -23.50 39.01 26.52
C TYR A 853 -22.72 38.87 27.85
N GLU A 854 -23.41 38.80 28.99
CA GLU A 854 -22.80 38.56 30.31
C GLU A 854 -22.57 37.07 30.61
N ASP A 855 -23.01 36.17 29.72
CA ASP A 855 -22.78 34.73 29.88
C ASP A 855 -21.27 34.40 29.82
N GLU A 856 -20.82 33.48 30.66
CA GLU A 856 -19.40 33.07 30.72
C GLU A 856 -18.88 32.55 29.37
N LEU A 857 -19.76 32.01 28.52
CA LEU A 857 -19.47 31.59 27.14
C LEU A 857 -18.78 32.68 26.31
N PHE A 858 -19.13 33.95 26.53
CA PHE A 858 -18.60 35.08 25.77
C PHE A 858 -17.61 35.93 26.55
N SER A 859 -17.42 35.65 27.84
CA SER A 859 -16.67 36.49 28.78
C SER A 859 -15.23 36.79 28.36
N SER A 860 -14.57 35.83 27.69
CA SER A 860 -13.22 36.01 27.15
C SER A 860 -13.16 36.91 25.91
N GLY A 861 -14.27 37.12 25.22
CA GLY A 861 -14.35 37.83 23.94
C GLY A 861 -13.81 37.07 22.73
N GLN A 862 -13.16 35.92 22.90
CA GLN A 862 -12.48 35.20 21.82
C GLN A 862 -13.46 34.67 20.77
N THR A 863 -14.55 34.03 21.21
CA THR A 863 -15.65 33.56 20.35
C THR A 863 -16.21 34.71 19.49
N VAL A 864 -16.38 35.89 20.09
CA VAL A 864 -16.99 37.06 19.46
C VAL A 864 -16.09 37.69 18.42
N ILE A 865 -14.80 37.82 18.74
CA ILE A 865 -13.80 38.36 17.82
C ILE A 865 -13.56 37.39 16.66
N ALA A 866 -13.50 36.08 16.91
CA ALA A 866 -13.31 35.07 15.87
C ALA A 866 -14.49 34.98 14.89
N TYR A 867 -15.72 35.12 15.40
CA TYR A 867 -16.90 35.30 14.55
C TYR A 867 -16.75 36.52 13.63
N SER A 868 -16.35 37.67 14.19
CA SER A 868 -16.20 38.92 13.45
C SER A 868 -15.05 38.88 12.43
N ALA A 869 -13.95 38.20 12.77
CA ALA A 869 -12.80 38.01 11.89
C ALA A 869 -13.18 37.13 10.68
N THR A 870 -13.91 36.05 10.95
CA THR A 870 -14.43 35.15 9.90
C THR A 870 -15.41 35.89 9.00
N ALA A 871 -16.27 36.74 9.58
CA ALA A 871 -17.20 37.58 8.83
C ALA A 871 -16.48 38.56 7.90
N ALA A 872 -15.42 39.21 8.37
CA ALA A 872 -14.66 40.16 7.56
C ALA A 872 -13.94 39.49 6.39
N LEU A 873 -13.31 38.33 6.62
CA LEU A 873 -12.67 37.57 5.54
C LEU A 873 -13.69 37.03 4.54
N TYR A 874 -14.82 36.48 5.03
CA TYR A 874 -15.88 35.98 4.18
C TYR A 874 -16.52 37.10 3.34
N ASP A 875 -16.82 38.28 3.93
CA ASP A 875 -17.35 39.42 3.18
C ASP A 875 -16.41 39.81 2.04
N ALA A 876 -15.10 39.90 2.29
CA ALA A 876 -14.14 40.22 1.25
C ALA A 876 -14.07 39.15 0.16
N ALA A 877 -14.18 37.88 0.53
CA ALA A 877 -14.06 36.73 -0.37
C ALA A 877 -15.34 36.43 -1.18
N ALA A 878 -16.49 36.87 -0.70
CA ALA A 878 -17.81 36.58 -1.27
C ALA A 878 -18.67 37.84 -1.46
N ARG A 879 -18.06 39.02 -1.55
CA ARG A 879 -18.80 40.29 -1.64
C ARG A 879 -19.79 40.29 -2.80
N GLY A 880 -21.03 40.66 -2.49
CA GLY A 880 -22.12 40.64 -3.47
C GLY A 880 -22.55 39.23 -3.86
N ASP A 881 -22.23 38.23 -3.04
CA ASP A 881 -22.47 36.81 -3.29
C ASP A 881 -21.73 36.30 -4.53
N VAL A 882 -20.54 36.85 -4.77
CA VAL A 882 -19.64 36.48 -5.88
C VAL A 882 -18.32 35.98 -5.30
N ARG A 883 -17.96 34.75 -5.65
CA ARG A 883 -16.68 34.14 -5.24
C ARG A 883 -15.49 34.93 -5.77
N ARG A 884 -14.54 35.25 -4.87
CA ARG A 884 -13.26 35.90 -5.18
C ARG A 884 -12.09 34.95 -5.00
N SER A 885 -11.02 35.20 -5.74
CA SER A 885 -9.71 34.59 -5.52
C SER A 885 -9.04 35.12 -4.24
N ALA A 886 -7.98 34.48 -3.75
CA ALA A 886 -7.21 34.97 -2.61
C ALA A 886 -6.65 36.40 -2.82
N ALA A 887 -6.15 36.69 -4.03
CA ALA A 887 -5.62 38.02 -4.36
C ALA A 887 -6.71 39.10 -4.37
N GLU A 888 -7.86 38.81 -4.97
CA GLU A 888 -9.02 39.72 -4.94
C GLU A 888 -9.56 39.88 -3.51
N THR A 889 -9.58 38.81 -2.72
CA THR A 889 -10.00 38.83 -1.32
C THR A 889 -9.09 39.77 -0.51
N TRP A 890 -7.78 39.65 -0.67
CA TRP A 890 -6.82 40.55 -0.02
C TRP A 890 -7.04 42.00 -0.44
N ALA A 891 -7.16 42.29 -1.73
CA ALA A 891 -7.44 43.65 -2.20
C ALA A 891 -8.77 44.19 -1.64
N THR A 892 -9.80 43.34 -1.54
CA THR A 892 -11.13 43.70 -1.05
C THR A 892 -11.16 43.92 0.46
N LEU A 893 -10.32 43.22 1.23
CA LEU A 893 -10.22 43.40 2.69
C LEU A 893 -9.95 44.86 3.08
N HIS A 894 -9.10 45.58 2.34
CA HIS A 894 -8.84 47.02 2.55
C HIS A 894 -10.06 47.92 2.32
N THR A 895 -11.21 47.37 1.94
CA THR A 895 -12.47 48.12 1.74
C THR A 895 -13.62 47.52 2.53
N VAL A 896 -13.35 46.55 3.41
CA VAL A 896 -14.36 45.97 4.31
C VAL A 896 -14.84 47.04 5.29
N GLU A 897 -16.17 47.09 5.44
CA GLU A 897 -16.88 47.92 6.41
C GLU A 897 -18.17 47.18 6.82
N LEU A 898 -18.11 46.46 7.95
CA LEU A 898 -19.21 45.67 8.49
C LEU A 898 -19.81 46.37 9.70
N ASN A 899 -20.97 47.01 9.51
CA ASN A 899 -21.59 47.86 10.53
C ASN A 899 -22.42 47.13 11.60
N ASN A 900 -22.66 45.82 11.42
CA ASN A 900 -23.56 45.02 12.26
C ASN A 900 -22.83 43.84 12.93
N MET A 901 -21.74 44.11 13.65
CA MET A 901 -20.94 43.07 14.31
C MET A 901 -21.08 43.17 15.85
N PRO A 902 -20.91 42.05 16.57
CA PRO A 902 -21.05 42.02 18.03
C PRO A 902 -19.95 42.81 18.77
N THR A 903 -18.88 43.23 18.10
CA THR A 903 -17.86 44.14 18.64
C THR A 903 -18.03 45.60 18.20
N GLY A 904 -18.96 45.89 17.27
CA GLY A 904 -19.16 47.22 16.68
C GLY A 904 -19.08 47.20 15.15
N THR A 905 -18.43 48.20 14.57
CA THR A 905 -18.16 48.25 13.13
C THR A 905 -16.73 47.79 12.83
N ILE A 906 -16.58 46.74 12.01
CA ILE A 906 -15.27 46.26 11.55
C ILE A 906 -14.92 46.95 10.23
N ALA A 907 -13.80 47.69 10.20
CA ALA A 907 -13.36 48.38 8.99
C ALA A 907 -11.83 48.38 8.86
N PHE A 908 -11.31 48.08 7.64
CA PHE A 908 -9.87 48.00 7.35
C PHE A 908 -9.39 49.00 6.28
N GLY A 909 -10.16 50.06 6.03
CA GLY A 909 -9.86 51.12 5.04
C GLY A 909 -8.44 51.69 5.13
N PRO A 910 -7.81 52.19 4.04
CA PRO A 910 -6.46 52.77 4.08
C PRO A 910 -6.30 53.98 5.03
N ALA A 911 -7.39 54.72 5.29
CA ALA A 911 -7.45 55.80 6.27
C ALA A 911 -7.82 55.33 7.69
N LYS A 912 -8.17 54.05 7.85
CA LYS A 912 -8.76 53.41 9.04
C LYS A 912 -7.92 52.20 9.55
N SER A 913 -6.89 51.77 8.81
CA SER A 913 -6.06 50.60 9.12
C SER A 913 -4.77 50.95 9.88
N SER A 914 -4.54 52.22 10.20
CA SER A 914 -3.35 52.61 10.95
C SER A 914 -3.59 52.44 12.45
N VAL A 915 -2.57 51.94 13.16
CA VAL A 915 -2.53 51.88 14.63
C VAL A 915 -2.93 53.23 15.27
N SER A 916 -2.62 54.35 14.60
CA SER A 916 -2.97 55.69 15.02
C SER A 916 -4.46 56.04 14.99
N GLY A 917 -5.28 55.31 14.23
CA GLY A 917 -6.71 55.58 14.07
C GLY A 917 -7.53 55.27 15.33
N HIS A 918 -7.01 54.41 16.22
CA HIS A 918 -7.70 53.91 17.41
C HIS A 918 -9.16 53.55 17.10
N LEU A 919 -9.39 52.62 16.17
CA LEU A 919 -10.72 52.22 15.71
C LEU A 919 -11.16 50.85 16.24
N HIS A 920 -10.32 50.14 16.99
CA HIS A 920 -10.72 48.86 17.56
C HIS A 920 -11.70 49.06 18.73
N GLY A 921 -12.52 48.04 18.97
CA GLY A 921 -13.42 48.04 20.12
C GLY A 921 -12.68 47.57 21.37
N LEU A 922 -12.84 48.26 22.49
CA LEU A 922 -12.26 47.85 23.78
C LEU A 922 -13.02 48.49 24.95
N ASN A 923 -12.96 47.84 26.11
CA ASN A 923 -13.33 48.37 27.40
C ASN A 923 -12.10 48.43 28.31
N ILE A 924 -12.04 49.41 29.19
CA ILE A 924 -11.17 49.39 30.36
C ILE A 924 -12.01 48.92 31.54
N VAL A 925 -11.56 47.84 32.17
CA VAL A 925 -12.25 47.17 33.27
C VAL A 925 -11.46 47.40 34.54
N LYS A 926 -12.16 47.84 35.58
CA LYS A 926 -11.67 47.95 36.95
C LYS A 926 -12.09 46.71 37.73
N VAL A 927 -11.14 46.12 38.45
CA VAL A 927 -11.34 45.00 39.35
C VAL A 927 -10.86 45.38 40.74
N VAL A 928 -11.74 45.23 41.73
CA VAL A 928 -11.47 45.54 43.14
C VAL A 928 -12.03 44.44 44.05
N ARG A 929 -11.50 44.30 45.26
CA ARG A 929 -12.02 43.40 46.29
C ARG A 929 -12.50 44.17 47.52
N PRO A 930 -13.73 44.73 47.50
CA PRO A 930 -14.27 45.47 48.65
C PRO A 930 -14.73 44.56 49.79
N GLY A 931 -14.94 43.27 49.53
CA GLY A 931 -15.43 42.27 50.49
C GLY A 931 -14.96 40.85 50.15
N PRO A 932 -15.75 39.80 50.44
CA PRO A 932 -15.37 38.41 50.21
C PRO A 932 -15.48 37.99 48.74
N SER A 933 -15.62 38.91 47.78
CA SER A 933 -15.68 38.61 46.34
C SER A 933 -15.10 39.79 45.56
N ALA A 934 -14.54 39.52 44.38
CA ALA A 934 -14.06 40.58 43.51
C ALA A 934 -15.24 41.18 42.72
N GLU A 935 -15.20 42.49 42.51
CA GLU A 935 -16.17 43.24 41.71
C GLU A 935 -15.50 43.76 40.44
N ARG A 936 -16.16 43.59 39.30
CA ARG A 936 -15.70 44.04 37.98
C ARG A 936 -16.61 45.13 37.47
N THR A 937 -16.05 46.28 37.09
CA THR A 937 -16.81 47.41 36.56
C THR A 937 -16.13 47.97 35.32
N VAL A 938 -16.88 48.22 34.25
CA VAL A 938 -16.34 48.93 33.08
C VAL A 938 -16.25 50.42 33.40
N VAL A 939 -15.05 50.99 33.31
CA VAL A 939 -14.79 52.42 33.63
C VAL A 939 -14.81 53.32 32.41
N CYS A 940 -14.45 52.79 31.24
CA CYS A 940 -14.69 53.38 29.92
C CYS A 940 -14.63 52.29 28.85
N GLY A 941 -15.09 52.62 27.65
CA GLY A 941 -14.98 51.74 26.50
C GLY A 941 -15.67 52.32 25.28
N LYS A 942 -15.40 51.74 24.12
CA LYS A 942 -16.02 52.08 22.84
C LYS A 942 -16.21 50.83 21.99
N PRO A 943 -17.26 50.78 21.15
CA PRO A 943 -17.35 49.77 20.10
C PRO A 943 -16.33 50.03 19.00
N ALA A 944 -16.03 48.99 18.22
CA ALA A 944 -15.20 49.09 17.04
C ALA A 944 -15.80 50.07 16.00
N GLY A 945 -14.94 50.74 15.24
CA GLY A 945 -15.26 51.63 14.14
C GLY A 945 -15.75 53.03 14.51
N VAL A 946 -15.78 53.39 15.81
CA VAL A 946 -16.15 54.73 16.27
C VAL A 946 -14.92 55.66 16.33
N ALA A 947 -14.98 56.76 15.59
CA ALA A 947 -14.09 57.93 15.75
C ALA A 947 -14.89 59.10 16.37
N PRO A 948 -14.38 59.88 17.33
CA PRO A 948 -12.97 59.99 17.77
C PRO A 948 -12.51 58.97 18.85
N PRO A 949 -11.20 58.89 19.13
CA PRO A 949 -10.66 58.06 20.22
C PRO A 949 -11.25 58.42 21.59
N LEU A 950 -11.16 57.49 22.55
CA LEU A 950 -11.55 57.74 23.94
C LEU A 950 -10.81 58.94 24.52
N THR A 951 -11.52 59.72 25.34
CA THR A 951 -10.96 60.88 26.05
C THR A 951 -11.09 60.70 27.56
N ALA A 952 -10.41 61.56 28.32
CA ALA A 952 -10.49 61.53 29.78
C ALA A 952 -11.93 61.70 30.33
N LYS A 953 -12.85 62.33 29.56
CA LYS A 953 -14.25 62.50 29.96
C LYS A 953 -15.04 61.20 29.89
N ASP A 954 -14.61 60.28 29.03
CA ASP A 954 -15.28 59.01 28.80
C ASP A 954 -14.93 58.00 29.90
N CYS A 955 -13.81 58.21 30.60
CA CYS A 955 -13.31 57.34 31.67
C CYS A 955 -13.62 57.87 33.07
N LYS A 956 -14.21 57.00 33.90
CA LYS A 956 -14.52 57.26 35.32
C LYS A 956 -13.81 56.24 36.23
N PRO A 957 -12.54 56.51 36.61
CA PRO A 957 -11.72 55.64 37.46
C PRO A 957 -12.33 55.36 38.84
#